data_AF-A0A1X3FW91-F1
#
_entry.id   AF-A0A1X3FW91-F1
#
_cell.length_a   1.000
_cell.length_b   1.000
_cell.length_c   1.000
_cell.angle_alpha   90.00
_cell.angle_beta   90.00
_cell.angle_gamma   90.00
#
_symmetry.space_group_name_H-M   'P 1'
#
loop_
_entity.id
_entity.type
_entity.pdbx_description
1 polymer ?
#
loop_
_entity_poly.entity_id
_entity_poly.type
_entity_poly.pdbx_seq_one_letter_code
_entity_poly.pdbx_strand_id
1 'polypeptide(L)'
;MRAVKFAGAAVAAIVIVIALLLVVGIPLGFLSSTIASRVESATGYRLSVDGTTRISLWPTLNVTLNDLTLADPKDRSGITRLSIDSVQADMSLSSVWSGRPKISELVVTHPVLYQPLLRERLPNAGGTSKPVALDLDGAAIDRIKVTDGEIAFARVRDRVESRISAVNADAIVGRDRKINITGTARVGEHPTKFDIKATTPAPPADRPTIPVDFAIDMPDVLKSRLAGHAEVRLSGDVVMINGLNGTLGDGAFNGWASVDIASKPLVKLDLDFQRLAIPLAKSPEGASGQPWSDAPIDVSGLNYVDAQIRISAHEAVIGEARLAPLAVDAKLAGGVLKAGTANLGAYGGQVTGELILDATSGAPSFAMHSDLAGVRALPLLQGLAEFDRIDGKLQAKLALRSAGTSQRALMANMQGTAFVNFQDGAIRGINVAQMIRSLTSGTLAGWQANQDNGREQSTDLSQLSASFRIDKGQAVTTDLNLTGPLVRVTGAGTIALDTKMMGFRVEPKLVMTTEGQGRAAEPVGFGIPVMIQGTWSQPRIYPDMAGMLDNPDAAYAKLREMGKGLFGADGAGLGNILGSLGLGGATAPGGGNAAGTANPQSQQPAGQNNLLGGPLGEALGNLIQQGLSGGAGNGTGTGTATGRSRSLPAAPSALMPQASPASPALEDPPAAQQDSQPMNDVLRQLFNR
;
A
#
# COMPACT_ATOMS: atom_id res chain seq x y z
N MET A 1 27.27 1.54 -10.29
CA MET A 1 28.41 2.05 -11.10
C MET A 1 29.47 2.79 -10.31
N ARG A 2 29.22 3.65 -9.30
CA ARG A 2 30.34 4.13 -8.45
C ARG A 2 31.06 2.95 -7.80
N ALA A 3 30.34 2.02 -7.14
CA ALA A 3 30.93 0.77 -6.63
C ALA A 3 31.68 -0.05 -7.70
N VAL A 4 31.15 -0.17 -8.92
CA VAL A 4 31.79 -0.89 -10.04
C VAL A 4 32.99 -0.13 -10.60
N LYS A 5 32.93 1.21 -10.63
CA LYS A 5 34.02 2.12 -11.02
C LYS A 5 35.11 2.12 -9.95
N PHE A 6 34.76 2.05 -8.66
CA PHE A 6 35.66 1.91 -7.51
C PHE A 6 36.29 0.52 -7.48
N ALA A 7 35.53 -0.54 -7.72
CA ALA A 7 36.05 -1.90 -7.83
C ALA A 7 36.96 -2.03 -9.06
N GLY A 8 36.54 -1.51 -10.22
CA GLY A 8 37.36 -1.44 -11.42
C GLY A 8 38.61 -0.59 -11.21
N ALA A 9 38.49 0.57 -10.56
CA ALA A 9 39.62 1.43 -10.20
C ALA A 9 40.55 0.75 -9.20
N ALA A 10 40.03 0.01 -8.21
CA ALA A 10 40.83 -0.75 -7.27
C ALA A 10 41.60 -1.85 -8.00
N VAL A 11 40.94 -2.62 -8.86
CA VAL A 11 41.58 -3.64 -9.68
C VAL A 11 42.65 -3.04 -10.59
N ALA A 12 42.35 -1.94 -11.30
CA ALA A 12 43.33 -1.23 -12.11
C ALA A 12 44.50 -0.70 -11.27
N ALA A 13 44.21 -0.13 -10.10
CA ALA A 13 45.20 0.37 -9.16
C ALA A 13 46.15 -0.75 -8.71
N ILE A 14 45.59 -1.89 -8.33
CA ILE A 14 46.32 -3.10 -7.92
C ILE A 14 47.20 -3.58 -9.07
N VAL A 15 46.67 -3.66 -10.30
CA VAL A 15 47.44 -4.09 -11.48
C VAL A 15 48.60 -3.12 -11.76
N ILE A 16 48.38 -1.81 -11.64
CA ILE A 16 49.40 -0.78 -11.81
C ILE A 16 50.48 -0.88 -10.72
N VAL A 17 50.09 -1.08 -9.45
CA VAL A 17 51.02 -1.28 -8.32
C VAL A 17 51.91 -2.50 -8.59
N ILE A 18 51.31 -3.61 -9.01
CA ILE A 18 52.01 -4.86 -9.30
C ILE A 18 52.96 -4.68 -10.51
N ALA A 19 52.49 -4.05 -11.59
CA ALA A 19 53.32 -3.79 -12.76
C ALA A 19 54.55 -2.92 -12.43
N LEU A 20 54.37 -1.88 -11.61
CA LEU A 20 55.46 -1.00 -11.17
C LEU A 20 56.44 -1.72 -10.23
N LEU A 21 55.96 -2.57 -9.32
CA LEU A 21 56.80 -3.43 -8.49
C LEU A 21 57.69 -4.37 -9.31
N LEU A 22 57.14 -4.93 -10.39
CA LEU A 22 57.82 -5.88 -11.27
C LEU A 22 58.88 -5.22 -12.15
N VAL A 23 58.62 -4.00 -12.64
CA VAL A 23 59.57 -3.26 -13.48
C VAL A 23 60.74 -2.72 -12.66
N VAL A 24 60.49 -2.28 -11.42
CA VAL A 24 61.48 -1.54 -10.63
C VAL A 24 62.22 -2.43 -9.62
N GLY A 25 61.64 -3.54 -9.14
CA GLY A 25 62.31 -4.47 -8.23
C GLY A 25 62.66 -3.90 -6.84
N ILE A 26 62.10 -2.74 -6.47
CA ILE A 26 62.41 -2.00 -5.23
C ILE A 26 61.20 -2.07 -4.26
N PRO A 27 61.42 -2.16 -2.93
CA PRO A 27 60.36 -2.08 -1.92
C PRO A 27 59.51 -0.81 -2.01
N LEU A 28 58.18 -0.94 -1.80
CA LEU A 28 57.18 0.15 -1.96
C LEU A 28 57.39 1.39 -1.09
N GLY A 29 58.19 1.30 -0.02
CA GLY A 29 58.46 2.43 0.87
C GLY A 29 59.03 3.66 0.15
N PHE A 30 59.63 3.47 -1.04
CA PHE A 30 60.20 4.54 -1.87
C PHE A 30 59.35 4.92 -3.10
N LEU A 31 58.27 4.19 -3.41
CA LEU A 31 57.51 4.32 -4.67
C LEU A 31 56.05 4.75 -4.49
N SER A 32 55.62 5.05 -3.26
CA SER A 32 54.24 5.44 -2.95
C SER A 32 53.75 6.64 -3.78
N SER A 33 54.59 7.64 -4.02
CA SER A 33 54.24 8.83 -4.82
C SER A 33 54.07 8.53 -6.32
N THR A 34 54.92 7.67 -6.90
CA THR A 34 54.86 7.29 -8.32
C THR A 34 53.68 6.37 -8.61
N ILE A 35 53.39 5.46 -7.70
CA ILE A 35 52.25 4.56 -7.80
C ILE A 35 50.95 5.34 -7.60
N ALA A 36 50.87 6.19 -6.57
CA ALA A 36 49.69 7.02 -6.32
C ALA A 36 49.38 7.92 -7.53
N SER A 37 50.39 8.60 -8.09
CA SER A 37 50.20 9.46 -9.28
C SER A 37 49.80 8.69 -10.53
N ARG A 38 50.37 7.50 -10.78
CA ARG A 38 50.00 6.68 -11.94
C ARG A 38 48.58 6.11 -11.79
N VAL A 39 48.23 5.64 -10.60
CA VAL A 39 46.87 5.19 -10.29
C VAL A 39 45.87 6.33 -10.38
N GLU A 40 46.19 7.51 -9.87
CA GLU A 40 45.33 8.70 -9.97
C GLU A 40 45.13 9.12 -11.42
N SER A 41 46.19 9.09 -12.24
CA SER A 41 46.09 9.42 -13.67
C SER A 41 45.26 8.42 -14.48
N ALA A 42 45.34 7.12 -14.14
CA ALA A 42 44.69 6.05 -14.89
C ALA A 42 43.23 5.82 -14.42
N THR A 43 42.97 5.94 -13.12
CA THR A 43 41.69 5.58 -12.52
C THR A 43 40.88 6.80 -12.08
N GLY A 44 41.51 7.96 -11.91
CA GLY A 44 40.90 9.15 -11.33
C GLY A 44 40.79 9.14 -9.80
N TYR A 45 41.28 8.10 -9.13
CA TYR A 45 41.21 7.93 -7.67
C TYR A 45 42.60 7.98 -7.02
N ARG A 46 42.68 8.58 -5.84
CA ARG A 46 43.91 8.56 -5.04
C ARG A 46 43.98 7.25 -4.27
N LEU A 47 45.06 6.51 -4.49
CA LEU A 47 45.39 5.30 -3.74
C LEU A 47 46.32 5.65 -2.56
N SER A 48 45.94 5.23 -1.35
CA SER A 48 46.83 5.10 -0.19
C SER A 48 47.06 3.63 0.11
N VAL A 49 48.30 3.26 0.40
CA VAL A 49 48.68 1.92 0.86
C VAL A 49 49.39 2.12 2.18
N ASP A 50 48.68 1.88 3.28
CA ASP A 50 49.17 2.20 4.63
C ASP A 50 49.82 0.97 5.30
N GLY A 51 49.61 -0.22 4.73
CA GLY A 51 50.05 -1.50 5.27
C GLY A 51 51.33 -2.07 4.66
N THR A 52 51.68 -3.28 5.09
CA THR A 52 52.88 -4.01 4.60
C THR A 52 52.61 -4.71 3.27
N THR A 53 53.64 -4.80 2.43
CA THR A 53 53.58 -5.54 1.16
C THR A 53 54.50 -6.74 1.20
N ARG A 54 53.97 -7.90 0.81
CA ARG A 54 54.72 -9.15 0.73
C ARG A 54 54.71 -9.65 -0.71
N ILE A 55 55.88 -10.02 -1.22
CA ILE A 55 56.05 -10.66 -2.51
C ILE A 55 56.70 -12.02 -2.26
N SER A 56 56.09 -13.09 -2.76
CA SER A 56 56.69 -14.43 -2.76
C SER A 56 56.79 -14.94 -4.19
N LEU A 57 57.92 -15.58 -4.51
CA LEU A 57 58.38 -15.81 -5.89
C LEU A 57 58.35 -17.28 -6.33
N TRP A 58 57.82 -18.22 -5.51
CA TRP A 58 57.89 -19.65 -5.81
C TRP A 58 56.73 -20.44 -5.19
N PRO A 59 56.04 -21.36 -5.91
CA PRO A 59 56.19 -21.73 -7.34
C PRO A 59 55.47 -20.77 -8.32
N THR A 60 54.57 -19.93 -7.85
CA THR A 60 53.95 -18.81 -8.58
C THR A 60 54.37 -17.49 -7.94
N LEU A 61 54.28 -16.40 -8.70
CA LEU A 61 54.45 -15.07 -8.13
C LEU A 61 53.15 -14.71 -7.39
N ASN A 62 53.27 -14.50 -6.09
CA ASN A 62 52.18 -14.01 -5.27
C ASN A 62 52.55 -12.63 -4.70
N VAL A 63 51.64 -11.67 -4.89
CA VAL A 63 51.77 -10.31 -4.36
C VAL A 63 50.61 -10.04 -3.41
N THR A 64 50.93 -9.71 -2.16
CA THR A 64 49.95 -9.35 -1.13
C THR A 64 50.15 -7.91 -0.70
N LEU A 65 49.10 -7.10 -0.82
CA LEU A 65 49.02 -5.70 -0.41
C LEU A 65 48.03 -5.62 0.77
N ASN A 66 48.42 -4.96 1.87
CA ASN A 66 47.53 -4.77 3.02
C ASN A 66 47.17 -3.29 3.20
N ASP A 67 45.99 -3.05 3.77
CA ASP A 67 45.46 -1.73 4.13
C ASP A 67 45.45 -0.75 2.94
N LEU A 68 44.67 -1.06 1.91
CA LEU A 68 44.49 -0.19 0.76
C LEU A 68 43.26 0.69 0.94
N THR A 69 43.43 1.99 0.71
CA THR A 69 42.32 2.94 0.66
C THR A 69 42.29 3.64 -0.70
N LEU A 70 41.18 3.55 -1.41
CA LEU A 70 40.90 4.37 -2.59
C LEU A 70 39.89 5.46 -2.23
N ALA A 71 40.27 6.71 -2.44
CA ALA A 71 39.42 7.87 -2.22
C ALA A 71 39.27 8.69 -3.50
N ASP A 72 38.10 9.30 -3.69
CA ASP A 72 37.88 10.25 -4.79
C ASP A 72 38.52 11.60 -4.43
N PRO A 73 39.57 12.06 -5.15
CA PRO A 73 40.23 13.32 -4.85
C PRO A 73 39.34 14.54 -5.08
N LYS A 74 38.25 14.41 -5.85
CA LYS A 74 37.26 15.47 -6.08
C LYS A 74 36.19 15.52 -4.99
N ASP A 75 36.07 14.48 -4.17
CA ASP A 75 35.11 14.43 -3.06
C ASP A 75 35.68 15.15 -1.82
N ARG A 76 35.32 16.43 -1.67
CA ARG A 76 35.71 17.24 -0.50
C ARG A 76 35.14 16.73 0.82
N SER A 77 34.15 15.83 0.81
CA SER A 77 33.55 15.28 2.04
C SER A 77 34.37 14.13 2.64
N GLY A 78 35.21 13.46 1.84
CA GLY A 78 36.00 12.29 2.27
C GLY A 78 35.15 11.06 2.62
N ILE A 79 33.83 11.09 2.37
CA ILE A 79 32.89 10.03 2.74
C ILE A 79 32.91 8.90 1.71
N THR A 80 33.11 9.23 0.43
CA THR A 80 33.20 8.22 -0.63
C THR A 80 34.61 7.63 -0.67
N ARG A 81 34.80 6.53 0.06
CA ARG A 81 36.07 5.79 0.07
C ARG A 81 35.84 4.28 -0.01
N LEU A 82 36.78 3.57 -0.61
CA LEU A 82 36.85 2.12 -0.60
C LEU A 82 38.06 1.71 0.25
N SER A 83 37.81 1.03 1.36
CA SER A 83 38.84 0.45 2.21
C SER A 83 38.95 -1.04 1.89
N ILE A 84 40.14 -1.60 1.86
CA ILE A 84 40.38 -3.02 1.61
C ILE A 84 41.48 -3.49 2.57
N ASP A 85 41.18 -4.50 3.37
CA ASP A 85 42.13 -5.03 4.37
C ASP A 85 43.31 -5.72 3.70
N SER A 86 43.05 -6.61 2.74
CA SER A 86 44.11 -7.27 1.99
C SER A 86 43.70 -7.59 0.56
N VAL A 87 44.65 -7.42 -0.35
CA VAL A 87 44.55 -7.84 -1.74
C VAL A 87 45.67 -8.82 -2.02
N GLN A 88 45.33 -9.98 -2.54
CA GLN A 88 46.28 -11.01 -2.96
C GLN A 88 46.12 -11.27 -4.47
N ALA A 89 47.21 -11.19 -5.21
CA ALA A 89 47.24 -11.47 -6.64
C ALA A 89 48.23 -12.59 -6.96
N ASP A 90 47.73 -13.63 -7.62
CA ASP A 90 48.52 -14.79 -8.06
C ASP A 90 48.78 -14.72 -9.57
N MET A 91 50.04 -14.86 -9.96
CA MET A 91 50.50 -14.68 -11.32
C MET A 91 51.52 -15.76 -11.71
N SER A 92 51.55 -16.12 -12.99
CA SER A 92 52.61 -16.98 -13.51
C SER A 92 53.86 -16.17 -13.88
N LEU A 93 55.03 -16.68 -13.48
CA LEU A 93 56.34 -16.06 -13.74
C LEU A 93 56.58 -15.85 -15.25
N SER A 94 56.11 -16.76 -16.09
CA SER A 94 56.21 -16.66 -17.55
C SER A 94 55.41 -15.48 -18.12
N SER A 95 54.25 -15.19 -17.56
CA SER A 95 53.41 -14.08 -18.01
C SER A 95 54.00 -12.73 -17.62
N VAL A 96 54.60 -12.66 -16.44
CA VAL A 96 55.31 -11.48 -15.96
C VAL A 96 56.53 -11.17 -16.84
N TRP A 97 57.33 -12.19 -17.17
CA TRP A 97 58.54 -11.99 -17.98
C TRP A 97 58.24 -11.64 -19.44
N SER A 98 57.11 -12.09 -19.98
CA SER A 98 56.66 -11.75 -21.33
C SER A 98 56.08 -10.33 -21.47
N GLY A 99 56.03 -9.55 -20.39
CA GLY A 99 55.52 -8.18 -20.40
C GLY A 99 53.99 -8.08 -20.52
N ARG A 100 53.27 -9.21 -20.44
CA ARG A 100 51.79 -9.27 -20.43
C ARG A 100 51.35 -10.01 -19.17
N PRO A 101 51.34 -9.35 -18.02
CA PRO A 101 51.02 -9.99 -16.75
C PRO A 101 49.61 -10.61 -16.76
N LYS A 102 49.51 -11.92 -16.54
CA LYS A 102 48.24 -12.63 -16.41
C LYS A 102 48.01 -13.01 -14.96
N ILE A 103 46.94 -12.44 -14.39
CA ILE A 103 46.52 -12.68 -13.01
C ILE A 103 45.59 -13.88 -13.03
N SER A 104 46.05 -15.00 -12.49
CA SER A 104 45.27 -16.24 -12.40
C SER A 104 44.16 -16.12 -11.37
N GLU A 105 44.45 -15.49 -10.22
CA GLU A 105 43.48 -15.27 -9.15
C GLU A 105 43.77 -13.95 -8.44
N LEU A 106 42.72 -13.16 -8.20
CA LEU A 106 42.75 -11.94 -7.42
C LEU A 106 41.79 -12.09 -6.23
N VAL A 107 42.31 -12.20 -5.02
CA VAL A 107 41.52 -12.27 -3.79
C VAL A 107 41.49 -10.90 -3.13
N VAL A 108 40.28 -10.40 -2.87
CA VAL A 108 40.02 -9.14 -2.17
C VAL A 108 39.30 -9.47 -0.87
N THR A 109 39.94 -9.23 0.26
CA THR A 109 39.44 -9.57 1.59
C THR A 109 38.95 -8.31 2.30
N HIS A 110 37.74 -8.38 2.88
CA HIS A 110 37.03 -7.29 3.56
C HIS A 110 37.03 -5.94 2.82
N PRO A 111 36.61 -5.86 1.53
CA PRO A 111 36.42 -4.57 0.90
C PRO A 111 35.20 -3.85 1.50
N VAL A 112 35.40 -2.68 2.10
CA VAL A 112 34.35 -1.81 2.65
C VAL A 112 34.18 -0.56 1.79
N LEU A 113 33.06 -0.48 1.06
CA LEU A 113 32.69 0.70 0.29
C LEU A 113 31.79 1.61 1.13
N TYR A 114 32.26 2.82 1.40
CA TYR A 114 31.47 3.87 2.06
C TYR A 114 30.76 4.70 1.00
N GLN A 115 29.43 4.75 1.08
CA GLN A 115 28.61 5.55 0.16
C GLN A 115 27.73 6.54 0.92
N PRO A 116 27.79 7.85 0.59
CA PRO A 116 26.95 8.85 1.24
C PRO A 116 25.48 8.70 0.82
N LEU A 117 24.59 8.81 1.79
CA LEU A 117 23.15 8.86 1.57
C LEU A 117 22.69 10.30 1.34
N LEU A 118 22.28 10.59 0.11
CA LEU A 118 21.76 11.90 -0.31
C LEU A 118 20.24 11.91 -0.24
N ARG A 119 19.65 12.86 0.49
CA ARG A 119 18.18 13.04 0.53
C ARG A 119 17.65 13.75 -0.71
N GLU A 120 18.46 14.64 -1.27
CA GLU A 120 18.11 15.44 -2.44
C GLU A 120 18.97 15.09 -3.63
N ARG A 121 18.36 15.16 -4.81
CA ARG A 121 19.04 14.92 -6.07
C ARG A 121 19.75 16.19 -6.53
N LEU A 122 21.07 16.16 -6.55
CA LEU A 122 21.89 17.28 -7.02
C LEU A 122 21.68 17.46 -8.54
N PRO A 123 21.29 18.66 -9.02
CA PRO A 123 21.25 18.99 -10.44
C PRO A 123 22.66 18.90 -11.03
N ASN A 124 22.80 18.38 -12.25
CA ASN A 124 24.07 18.32 -13.00
C ASN A 124 25.20 17.50 -12.35
N ALA A 125 24.89 16.57 -11.44
CA ALA A 125 25.89 15.65 -10.90
C ALA A 125 26.51 14.70 -11.95
N GLY A 126 25.86 14.57 -13.10
CA GLY A 126 26.38 13.83 -14.27
C GLY A 126 27.48 14.61 -14.96
N GLY A 127 28.63 14.76 -14.31
CA GLY A 127 29.86 15.10 -15.03
C GLY A 127 30.15 13.99 -16.05
N THR A 128 30.56 14.36 -17.26
CA THR A 128 31.05 13.47 -18.31
C THR A 128 32.30 12.72 -17.83
N SER A 129 32.10 11.76 -16.93
CA SER A 129 33.13 10.84 -16.49
C SER A 129 33.36 9.93 -17.68
N LYS A 130 34.41 10.20 -18.46
CA LYS A 130 34.90 9.31 -19.50
C LYS A 130 34.92 7.89 -18.89
N PRO A 131 34.31 6.87 -19.52
CA PRO A 131 34.38 5.52 -19.01
C PRO A 131 35.84 5.24 -18.66
N VAL A 132 36.13 4.82 -17.43
CA VAL A 132 37.46 4.30 -17.10
C VAL A 132 37.57 3.04 -17.94
N ALA A 133 38.14 3.17 -19.14
CA ALA A 133 38.63 2.04 -19.86
C ALA A 133 39.71 1.47 -18.94
N LEU A 134 39.47 0.27 -18.42
CA LEU A 134 40.50 -0.56 -17.81
C LEU A 134 41.50 -0.90 -18.93
N ASP A 135 42.31 0.07 -19.33
CA ASP A 135 43.46 -0.16 -20.18
C ASP A 135 44.52 -0.78 -19.29
N LEU A 136 44.40 -2.10 -19.13
CA LEU A 136 45.25 -2.91 -18.28
C LEU A 136 46.64 -3.13 -18.89
N ASP A 137 47.05 -2.36 -19.91
CA ASP A 137 48.31 -2.51 -20.66
C ASP A 137 48.55 -3.98 -21.09
N GLY A 138 47.47 -4.70 -21.46
CA GLY A 138 47.51 -6.11 -21.86
C GLY A 138 47.46 -7.13 -20.72
N ALA A 139 47.23 -6.71 -19.47
CA ALA A 139 47.00 -7.61 -18.35
C ALA A 139 45.59 -8.21 -18.37
N ALA A 140 45.48 -9.51 -18.12
CA ALA A 140 44.21 -10.25 -18.08
C ALA A 140 44.01 -10.88 -16.71
N ILE A 141 42.76 -10.89 -16.23
CA ILE A 141 42.38 -11.47 -14.93
C ILE A 141 41.44 -12.64 -15.21
N ASP A 142 41.83 -13.84 -14.80
CA ASP A 142 41.03 -15.06 -15.00
C ASP A 142 39.94 -15.22 -13.93
N ARG A 143 40.24 -14.87 -12.67
CA ARG A 143 39.33 -15.04 -11.53
C ARG A 143 39.48 -13.92 -10.50
N ILE A 144 38.36 -13.43 -9.99
CA ILE A 144 38.29 -12.44 -8.90
C ILE A 144 37.43 -13.02 -7.78
N LYS A 145 37.99 -13.12 -6.58
CA LYS A 145 37.29 -13.58 -5.39
C LYS A 145 37.19 -12.45 -4.37
N VAL A 146 35.98 -12.06 -4.00
CA VAL A 146 35.69 -11.14 -2.91
C VAL A 146 35.26 -11.95 -1.69
N THR A 147 35.91 -11.71 -0.55
CA THR A 147 35.60 -12.38 0.72
C THR A 147 35.18 -11.33 1.75
N ASP A 148 34.01 -11.54 2.35
CA ASP A 148 33.43 -10.72 3.42
C ASP A 148 33.41 -9.20 3.14
N GLY A 149 32.98 -8.82 1.94
CA GLY A 149 32.80 -7.41 1.57
C GLY A 149 31.62 -6.75 2.28
N GLU A 150 31.72 -5.44 2.46
CA GLU A 150 30.68 -4.59 3.04
C GLU A 150 30.43 -3.35 2.18
N ILE A 151 29.15 -2.97 2.03
CA ILE A 151 28.76 -1.67 1.49
C ILE A 151 28.05 -0.93 2.63
N ALA A 152 28.70 0.10 3.15
CA ALA A 152 28.21 0.90 4.26
C ALA A 152 27.59 2.21 3.73
N PHE A 153 26.30 2.39 4.00
CA PHE A 153 25.58 3.61 3.68
C PHE A 153 25.58 4.54 4.90
N ALA A 154 26.26 5.69 4.78
CA ALA A 154 26.48 6.62 5.89
C ALA A 154 25.83 8.00 5.67
N ARG A 155 25.32 8.60 6.75
CA ARG A 155 24.96 10.04 6.80
C ARG A 155 26.12 10.86 7.36
N VAL A 156 26.21 12.13 6.95
CA VAL A 156 27.19 13.12 7.42
C VAL A 156 27.09 13.42 8.94
N ARG A 157 25.92 13.21 9.56
CA ARG A 157 25.67 13.66 10.94
C ARG A 157 25.30 12.58 11.97
N ASP A 158 24.97 11.34 11.59
CA ASP A 158 24.65 10.27 12.55
C ASP A 158 24.68 8.87 11.91
N ARG A 159 24.99 7.87 12.75
CA ARG A 159 25.13 6.41 12.54
C ARG A 159 24.77 5.80 11.16
N VAL A 160 25.59 4.85 10.74
CA VAL A 160 25.35 3.88 9.65
C VAL A 160 23.88 3.43 9.65
N GLU A 161 23.13 3.80 8.61
CA GLU A 161 21.69 3.49 8.53
C GLU A 161 21.41 2.16 7.84
N SER A 162 22.30 1.72 6.95
CA SER A 162 22.12 0.47 6.25
C SER A 162 23.47 -0.07 5.80
N ARG A 163 23.60 -1.39 5.83
CA ARG A 163 24.78 -2.10 5.33
C ARG A 163 24.35 -3.31 4.50
N ILE A 164 25.06 -3.53 3.40
CA ILE A 164 25.08 -4.84 2.75
C ILE A 164 26.36 -5.51 3.22
N SER A 165 26.24 -6.58 3.99
CA SER A 165 27.36 -7.23 4.67
C SER A 165 27.57 -8.66 4.16
N ALA A 166 28.68 -9.29 4.57
CA ALA A 166 29.02 -10.66 4.21
C ALA A 166 28.97 -10.95 2.70
N VAL A 167 29.40 -9.97 1.89
CA VAL A 167 29.44 -10.10 0.43
C VAL A 167 30.60 -11.02 0.06
N ASN A 168 30.27 -12.24 -0.31
CA ASN A 168 31.21 -13.22 -0.83
C ASN A 168 30.90 -13.44 -2.31
N ALA A 169 31.84 -13.14 -3.19
CA ALA A 169 31.63 -13.25 -4.64
C ALA A 169 32.82 -13.93 -5.30
N ASP A 170 32.55 -14.77 -6.28
CA ASP A 170 33.55 -15.43 -7.12
C ASP A 170 33.18 -15.16 -8.59
N ALA A 171 34.00 -14.36 -9.26
CA ALA A 171 33.84 -13.98 -10.65
C ALA A 171 34.91 -14.65 -11.49
N ILE A 172 34.49 -15.51 -12.42
CA ILE A 172 35.36 -16.24 -13.35
C ILE A 172 35.17 -15.66 -14.75
N VAL A 173 36.28 -15.27 -15.38
CA VAL A 173 36.31 -14.72 -16.74
C VAL A 173 36.85 -15.79 -17.69
N GLY A 174 35.97 -16.35 -18.52
CA GLY A 174 36.33 -17.32 -19.54
C GLY A 174 37.06 -16.69 -20.73
N ARG A 175 37.87 -17.49 -21.43
CA ARG A 175 38.54 -17.06 -22.67
C ARG A 175 37.55 -16.70 -23.79
N ASP A 176 36.31 -17.17 -23.68
CA ASP A 176 35.20 -16.90 -24.58
C ASP A 176 34.47 -15.60 -24.26
N ARG A 177 34.99 -14.79 -23.32
CA ARG A 177 34.42 -13.51 -22.84
C ARG A 177 33.15 -13.67 -22.02
N LYS A 178 32.84 -14.89 -21.58
CA LYS A 178 31.78 -15.12 -20.59
C LYS A 178 32.32 -14.85 -19.20
N ILE A 179 31.58 -14.06 -18.44
CA ILE A 179 31.83 -13.75 -17.05
C ILE A 179 30.76 -14.46 -16.24
N ASN A 180 31.16 -15.36 -15.35
CA ASN A 180 30.25 -16.00 -14.40
C ASN A 180 30.57 -15.47 -13.01
N ILE A 181 29.60 -14.85 -12.36
CA ILE A 181 29.70 -14.29 -11.01
C ILE A 181 28.74 -15.05 -10.13
N THR A 182 29.26 -15.74 -9.12
CA THR A 182 28.44 -16.44 -8.12
C THR A 182 28.77 -15.93 -6.74
N GLY A 183 27.78 -15.85 -5.85
CA GLY A 183 28.06 -15.32 -4.53
C GLY A 183 26.89 -15.32 -3.58
N THR A 184 27.18 -14.84 -2.38
CA THR A 184 26.23 -14.58 -1.30
C THR A 184 26.45 -13.19 -0.73
N ALA A 185 25.40 -12.62 -0.15
CA ALA A 185 25.42 -11.34 0.56
C ALA A 185 24.32 -11.34 1.63
N ARG A 186 24.37 -10.40 2.55
CA ARG A 186 23.26 -10.08 3.46
C ARG A 186 22.79 -8.66 3.21
N VAL A 187 21.54 -8.52 2.76
CA VAL A 187 20.90 -7.21 2.51
C VAL A 187 19.99 -6.92 3.70
N GLY A 188 20.44 -6.04 4.60
CA GLY A 188 19.85 -5.95 5.94
C GLY A 188 20.02 -7.29 6.68
N GLU A 189 18.93 -7.85 7.20
CA GLU A 189 18.96 -9.15 7.87
C GLU A 189 18.85 -10.35 6.92
N HIS A 190 18.49 -10.11 5.65
CA HIS A 190 18.09 -11.16 4.71
C HIS A 190 19.28 -11.75 3.95
N PRO A 191 19.54 -13.07 4.07
CA PRO A 191 20.54 -13.75 3.27
C PRO A 191 20.11 -13.77 1.80
N THR A 192 21.05 -13.47 0.92
CA THR A 192 20.85 -13.37 -0.52
C THR A 192 21.92 -14.18 -1.23
N LYS A 193 21.51 -15.04 -2.15
CA LYS A 193 22.42 -15.73 -3.07
C LYS A 193 22.19 -15.23 -4.48
N PHE A 194 23.26 -15.02 -5.23
CA PHE A 194 23.19 -14.53 -6.60
C PHE A 194 24.11 -15.34 -7.53
N ASP A 195 23.65 -15.50 -8.76
CA ASP A 195 24.35 -16.10 -9.89
C ASP A 195 24.09 -15.19 -11.10
N ILE A 196 25.14 -14.66 -11.69
CA ILE A 196 25.07 -13.69 -12.79
C ILE A 196 26.02 -14.18 -13.87
N LYS A 197 25.53 -14.39 -15.08
CA LYS A 197 26.32 -14.74 -16.25
C LYS A 197 26.20 -13.63 -17.25
N ALA A 198 27.31 -13.08 -17.69
CA ALA A 198 27.35 -11.98 -18.64
C ALA A 198 28.30 -12.31 -19.79
N THR A 199 28.04 -11.80 -20.98
CA THR A 199 28.99 -11.93 -22.11
C THR A 199 29.48 -10.55 -22.52
N THR A 200 30.78 -10.29 -22.39
CA THR A 200 31.34 -8.97 -22.77
C THR A 200 31.45 -8.86 -24.29
N PRO A 201 30.93 -7.79 -24.93
CA PRO A 201 30.99 -7.64 -26.39
C PRO A 201 32.40 -7.46 -26.94
N ALA A 202 32.57 -7.65 -28.25
CA ALA A 202 33.87 -7.48 -28.90
C ALA A 202 34.19 -5.98 -29.03
N PRO A 203 35.42 -5.53 -28.69
CA PRO A 203 35.87 -4.20 -29.07
C PRO A 203 35.93 -4.06 -30.60
N PRO A 204 35.66 -2.88 -31.20
CA PRO A 204 35.24 -1.63 -30.58
C PRO A 204 33.71 -1.49 -30.63
N ALA A 205 33.02 -1.83 -29.55
CA ALA A 205 31.59 -1.53 -29.42
C ALA A 205 31.45 -0.17 -28.73
N ASP A 206 30.97 0.84 -29.45
CA ASP A 206 30.57 2.10 -28.83
C ASP A 206 29.21 1.87 -28.15
N ARG A 207 29.20 1.81 -26.81
CA ARG A 207 28.04 1.47 -25.94
C ARG A 207 27.51 0.02 -26.08
N PRO A 208 28.33 -0.97 -25.69
CA PRO A 208 27.96 -2.39 -25.79
C PRO A 208 26.69 -2.72 -24.99
N THR A 209 25.76 -3.42 -25.62
CA THR A 209 24.70 -4.16 -24.92
C THR A 209 25.30 -5.45 -24.38
N ILE A 210 25.20 -5.67 -23.07
CA ILE A 210 25.72 -6.84 -22.37
C ILE A 210 24.52 -7.75 -22.06
N PRO A 211 24.38 -8.91 -22.72
CA PRO A 211 23.39 -9.89 -22.30
C PRO A 211 23.80 -10.47 -20.94
N VAL A 212 22.85 -10.49 -20.02
CA VAL A 212 23.01 -10.93 -18.63
C VAL A 212 21.92 -11.92 -18.29
N ASP A 213 22.32 -13.13 -17.95
CA ASP A 213 21.46 -14.10 -17.28
C ASP A 213 21.68 -13.91 -15.79
N PHE A 214 20.61 -13.84 -15.02
CA PHE A 214 20.70 -13.66 -13.58
C PHE A 214 19.78 -14.62 -12.86
N ALA A 215 20.19 -14.94 -11.65
CA ALA A 215 19.42 -15.73 -10.72
C ALA A 215 19.69 -15.20 -9.31
N ILE A 216 18.65 -14.83 -8.59
CA ILE A 216 18.69 -14.27 -7.25
C ILE A 216 17.76 -15.10 -6.37
N ASP A 217 18.28 -15.54 -5.24
CA ASP A 217 17.56 -16.30 -4.23
C ASP A 217 17.62 -15.56 -2.90
N MET A 218 16.45 -15.22 -2.36
CA MET A 218 16.28 -14.45 -1.13
C MET A 218 15.15 -15.09 -0.32
N PRO A 219 15.38 -16.23 0.36
CA PRO A 219 14.32 -17.09 0.89
C PRO A 219 13.40 -16.40 1.92
N ASP A 220 13.92 -15.40 2.63
CA ASP A 220 13.14 -14.65 3.63
C ASP A 220 12.20 -13.60 3.00
N VAL A 221 12.44 -13.23 1.74
CA VAL A 221 11.74 -12.14 1.04
C VAL A 221 10.92 -12.69 -0.14
N LEU A 222 11.52 -13.58 -0.92
CA LEU A 222 10.94 -14.24 -2.08
C LEU A 222 10.73 -15.71 -1.75
N LYS A 223 9.51 -16.24 -1.93
CA LYS A 223 9.24 -17.68 -1.77
C LYS A 223 9.98 -18.55 -2.80
N SER A 224 10.49 -17.94 -3.86
CA SER A 224 11.05 -18.62 -5.01
C SER A 224 12.22 -17.83 -5.58
N ARG A 225 13.13 -18.57 -6.23
CA ARG A 225 14.26 -17.99 -6.95
C ARG A 225 13.73 -17.11 -8.09
N LEU A 226 14.20 -15.86 -8.12
CA LEU A 226 14.05 -14.97 -9.25
C LEU A 226 15.11 -15.33 -10.27
N ALA A 227 14.74 -15.67 -11.50
CA ALA A 227 15.70 -15.94 -12.55
C ALA A 227 15.24 -15.34 -13.87
N GLY A 228 16.17 -14.89 -14.70
CA GLY A 228 15.81 -14.23 -15.95
C GLY A 228 16.98 -13.90 -16.83
N HIS A 229 16.66 -13.26 -17.94
CA HIS A 229 17.60 -12.71 -18.90
C HIS A 229 17.31 -11.22 -19.06
N ALA A 230 18.36 -10.44 -19.28
CA ALA A 230 18.27 -9.01 -19.50
C ALA A 230 19.41 -8.50 -20.40
N GLU A 231 19.14 -7.40 -21.07
CA GLU A 231 20.13 -6.67 -21.85
C GLU A 231 20.54 -5.41 -21.10
N VAL A 232 21.76 -5.39 -20.59
CA VAL A 232 22.30 -4.27 -19.81
C VAL A 232 23.11 -3.35 -20.71
N ARG A 233 22.77 -2.06 -20.70
CA ARG A 233 23.53 -0.99 -21.36
C ARG A 233 23.96 0.05 -20.35
N LEU A 234 25.23 0.42 -20.41
CA LEU A 234 25.80 1.45 -19.54
C LEU A 234 25.98 2.74 -20.35
N SER A 235 25.41 3.85 -19.85
CA SER A 235 25.53 5.18 -20.46
C SER A 235 25.89 6.20 -19.37
N GLY A 236 27.20 6.40 -19.14
CA GLY A 236 27.71 7.33 -18.13
C GLY A 236 27.41 6.86 -16.71
N ASP A 237 26.42 7.49 -16.07
CA ASP A 237 25.92 7.14 -14.73
C ASP A 237 24.53 6.47 -14.76
N VAL A 238 23.99 6.22 -15.95
CA VAL A 238 22.73 5.50 -16.14
C VAL A 238 22.99 4.06 -16.56
N VAL A 239 22.40 3.11 -15.83
CA VAL A 239 22.26 1.71 -16.23
C VAL A 239 20.88 1.54 -16.83
N MET A 240 20.80 1.06 -18.07
CA MET A 240 19.56 0.67 -18.73
C MET A 240 19.50 -0.85 -18.78
N ILE A 241 18.36 -1.41 -18.42
CA ILE A 241 18.10 -2.85 -18.41
C ILE A 241 16.87 -3.05 -19.29
N ASN A 242 17.09 -3.53 -20.51
CA ASN A 242 16.04 -3.77 -21.49
C ASN A 242 15.81 -5.25 -21.69
N GLY A 243 14.68 -5.62 -22.29
CA GLY A 243 14.36 -7.02 -22.60
C GLY A 243 14.33 -7.91 -21.35
N LEU A 244 14.07 -7.33 -20.17
CA LEU A 244 14.04 -8.04 -18.92
C LEU A 244 12.90 -9.05 -18.99
N ASN A 245 13.22 -10.33 -18.87
CA ASN A 245 12.24 -11.41 -18.86
C ASN A 245 12.72 -12.54 -17.96
N GLY A 246 11.79 -13.32 -17.40
CA GLY A 246 12.18 -14.38 -16.49
C GLY A 246 11.00 -14.97 -15.74
N THR A 247 11.31 -15.65 -14.64
CA THR A 247 10.34 -16.24 -13.73
C THR A 247 10.59 -15.84 -12.28
N LEU A 248 9.49 -15.66 -11.55
CA LEU A 248 9.47 -15.55 -10.09
C LEU A 248 8.49 -16.62 -9.58
N GLY A 249 9.04 -17.76 -9.18
CA GLY A 249 8.23 -18.95 -8.86
C GLY A 249 7.55 -19.47 -10.11
N ASP A 250 6.23 -19.63 -10.05
CA ASP A 250 5.42 -20.13 -11.17
C ASP A 250 5.01 -19.02 -12.16
N GLY A 251 5.34 -17.75 -11.85
CA GLY A 251 4.95 -16.60 -12.65
C GLY A 251 6.05 -16.13 -13.59
N ALA A 252 5.81 -16.16 -14.90
CA ALA A 252 6.67 -15.47 -15.85
C ALA A 252 6.46 -13.95 -15.76
N PHE A 253 7.52 -13.18 -16.04
CA PHE A 253 7.48 -11.73 -16.10
C PHE A 253 8.29 -11.19 -17.27
N ASN A 254 7.94 -9.97 -17.69
CA ASN A 254 8.70 -9.20 -18.68
C ASN A 254 8.74 -7.72 -18.26
N GLY A 255 9.64 -6.92 -18.86
CA GLY A 255 9.69 -5.49 -18.59
C GLY A 255 11.01 -4.81 -18.93
N TRP A 256 11.24 -3.68 -18.26
CA TRP A 256 12.47 -2.92 -18.36
C TRP A 256 12.74 -2.17 -17.05
N ALA A 257 14.01 -1.81 -16.83
CA ALA A 257 14.42 -0.98 -15.72
C ALA A 257 15.50 0.01 -16.14
N SER A 258 15.61 1.11 -15.41
CA SER A 258 16.75 2.01 -15.51
C SER A 258 17.12 2.54 -14.15
N VAL A 259 18.41 2.71 -13.91
CA VAL A 259 18.93 3.23 -12.64
C VAL A 259 19.93 4.33 -12.97
N ASP A 260 19.62 5.55 -12.56
CA ASP A 260 20.54 6.69 -12.61
C ASP A 260 21.12 6.92 -11.22
N ILE A 261 22.45 6.90 -11.12
CA ILE A 261 23.19 7.03 -9.87
C ILE A 261 24.19 8.21 -9.87
N ALA A 262 23.95 9.24 -10.68
CA ALA A 262 24.82 10.42 -10.72
C ALA A 262 24.89 11.12 -9.34
N SER A 263 23.75 11.19 -8.65
CA SER A 263 23.62 11.71 -7.27
C SER A 263 22.74 10.79 -6.42
N LYS A 264 21.55 11.26 -6.02
CA LYS A 264 20.52 10.41 -5.41
C LYS A 264 20.00 9.42 -6.46
N PRO A 265 20.02 8.10 -6.18
CA PRO A 265 19.54 7.09 -7.09
C PRO A 265 18.11 7.37 -7.57
N LEU A 266 17.89 7.37 -8.89
CA LEU A 266 16.56 7.35 -9.49
C LEU A 266 16.37 6.01 -10.18
N VAL A 267 15.44 5.21 -9.67
CA VAL A 267 15.05 3.93 -10.25
C VAL A 267 13.79 4.14 -11.07
N LYS A 268 13.79 3.67 -12.31
CA LYS A 268 12.55 3.50 -13.09
C LYS A 268 12.38 2.04 -13.42
N LEU A 269 11.19 1.52 -13.23
CA LEU A 269 10.88 0.11 -13.36
C LEU A 269 9.48 -0.04 -13.95
N ASP A 270 9.35 -0.93 -14.92
CA ASP A 270 8.09 -1.34 -15.51
C ASP A 270 8.13 -2.86 -15.65
N LEU A 271 7.30 -3.56 -14.89
CA LEU A 271 7.25 -5.02 -14.88
C LEU A 271 5.82 -5.50 -15.06
N ASP A 272 5.66 -6.46 -15.96
CA ASP A 272 4.42 -7.17 -16.21
C ASP A 272 4.58 -8.64 -15.86
N PHE A 273 3.69 -9.14 -15.00
CA PHE A 273 3.71 -10.52 -14.50
C PHE A 273 2.48 -11.29 -15.01
N GLN A 274 2.67 -12.54 -15.41
CA GLN A 274 1.54 -13.45 -15.57
C GLN A 274 0.94 -13.82 -14.21
N ARG A 275 1.80 -14.06 -13.23
CA ARG A 275 1.41 -14.32 -11.84
C ARG A 275 2.44 -13.72 -10.89
N LEU A 276 1.99 -12.98 -9.90
CA LEU A 276 2.86 -12.40 -8.86
C LEU A 276 2.47 -12.96 -7.49
N ALA A 277 3.36 -13.72 -6.85
CA ALA A 277 3.11 -14.27 -5.52
C ALA A 277 4.07 -13.63 -4.49
N ILE A 278 3.53 -12.83 -3.57
CA ILE A 278 4.30 -12.17 -2.51
C ILE A 278 3.89 -12.77 -1.16
N PRO A 279 4.80 -13.45 -0.43
CA PRO A 279 4.55 -13.78 0.97
C PRO A 279 4.37 -12.50 1.77
N LEU A 280 3.33 -12.41 2.59
CA LEU A 280 3.45 -11.64 3.83
C LEU A 280 3.84 -12.61 4.95
N ALA A 281 4.61 -12.11 5.92
CA ALA A 281 4.82 -12.83 7.16
C ALA A 281 3.46 -13.23 7.72
N LYS A 282 3.24 -14.54 7.92
CA LYS A 282 2.00 -15.02 8.53
C LYS A 282 1.88 -14.38 9.90
N SER A 283 0.82 -13.62 10.15
CA SER A 283 0.40 -13.35 11.52
C SER A 283 0.29 -14.71 12.23
N PRO A 284 0.88 -14.88 13.43
CA PRO A 284 0.86 -16.16 14.12
C PRO A 284 -0.59 -16.69 14.21
N GLU A 285 -0.79 -17.94 13.76
CA GLU A 285 -2.09 -18.62 13.83
C GLU A 285 -2.63 -18.54 15.26
N GLY A 286 -3.79 -17.91 15.44
CA GLY A 286 -4.40 -17.65 16.76
C GLY A 286 -4.31 -16.20 17.26
N ALA A 287 -3.84 -15.24 16.45
CA ALA A 287 -3.82 -13.81 16.78
C ALA A 287 -5.19 -13.11 16.77
N SER A 288 -6.30 -13.87 16.74
CA SER A 288 -7.65 -13.28 16.75
C SER A 288 -7.91 -12.54 18.06
N GLY A 289 -8.02 -11.21 17.95
CA GLY A 289 -8.18 -10.30 19.10
C GLY A 289 -6.87 -9.78 19.71
N GLN A 290 -5.71 -10.04 19.11
CA GLN A 290 -4.45 -9.38 19.51
C GLN A 290 -4.53 -7.86 19.28
N PRO A 291 -3.95 -7.04 20.19
CA PRO A 291 -3.82 -5.60 19.98
C PRO A 291 -2.91 -5.30 18.78
N TRP A 292 -3.03 -4.09 18.22
CA TRP A 292 -2.16 -3.66 17.12
C TRP A 292 -0.68 -3.65 17.53
N SER A 293 0.20 -3.99 16.59
CA SER A 293 1.64 -4.06 16.85
C SER A 293 2.24 -2.71 17.20
N ASP A 294 3.14 -2.73 18.19
CA ASP A 294 4.01 -1.62 18.55
C ASP A 294 5.39 -1.67 17.90
N ALA A 295 5.64 -2.67 17.05
CA ALA A 295 6.86 -2.74 16.29
C ALA A 295 7.02 -1.46 15.46
N PRO A 296 8.20 -0.82 15.51
CA PRO A 296 8.45 0.39 14.74
C PRO A 296 8.40 0.08 13.24
N ILE A 297 7.64 0.89 12.51
CA ILE A 297 7.56 0.88 11.06
C ILE A 297 8.75 1.71 10.55
N ASP A 298 9.76 1.04 10.00
CA ASP A 298 10.93 1.71 9.42
C ASP A 298 10.68 2.05 7.95
N VAL A 299 10.57 3.36 7.68
CA VAL A 299 10.46 3.94 6.33
C VAL A 299 11.62 4.89 6.02
N SER A 300 12.64 4.91 6.88
CA SER A 300 13.77 5.85 6.76
C SER A 300 14.47 5.72 5.42
N GLY A 301 14.59 4.49 4.90
CA GLY A 301 15.18 4.16 3.61
C GLY A 301 14.55 4.88 2.40
N LEU A 302 13.27 5.25 2.48
CA LEU A 302 12.55 5.93 1.38
C LEU A 302 13.10 7.33 1.10
N ASN A 303 13.86 7.92 2.02
CA ASN A 303 14.47 9.24 1.82
C ASN A 303 15.67 9.22 0.87
N TYR A 304 16.20 8.04 0.51
CA TYR A 304 17.51 7.92 -0.18
C TYR A 304 17.45 7.41 -1.60
N VAL A 305 16.28 7.05 -2.07
CA VAL A 305 16.05 6.64 -3.43
C VAL A 305 14.82 7.38 -3.92
N ASP A 306 14.88 7.86 -5.15
CA ASP A 306 13.70 8.25 -5.89
C ASP A 306 13.34 7.10 -6.82
N ALA A 307 12.04 6.84 -7.02
CA ALA A 307 11.58 5.71 -7.82
C ALA A 307 10.34 6.06 -8.65
N GLN A 308 10.23 5.46 -9.83
CA GLN A 308 9.02 5.40 -10.66
C GLN A 308 8.80 3.95 -11.03
N ILE A 309 7.78 3.33 -10.46
CA ILE A 309 7.55 1.89 -10.53
C ILE A 309 6.17 1.69 -11.12
N ARG A 310 6.07 0.86 -12.15
CA ARG A 310 4.81 0.31 -12.65
C ARG A 310 4.89 -1.19 -12.58
N ILE A 311 3.90 -1.79 -11.91
CA ILE A 311 3.79 -3.24 -11.76
C ILE A 311 2.39 -3.65 -12.19
N SER A 312 2.30 -4.51 -13.20
CA SER A 312 1.08 -5.17 -13.60
C SER A 312 1.17 -6.67 -13.37
N ALA A 313 0.04 -7.29 -13.06
CA ALA A 313 -0.08 -8.74 -13.08
C ALA A 313 -1.47 -9.19 -13.54
N HIS A 314 -1.57 -10.28 -14.33
CA HIS A 314 -2.87 -10.89 -14.61
C HIS A 314 -3.51 -11.45 -13.34
N GLU A 315 -2.71 -12.06 -12.48
CA GLU A 315 -3.10 -12.54 -11.16
C GLU A 315 -2.00 -12.21 -10.15
N ALA A 316 -2.36 -11.65 -9.01
CA ALA A 316 -1.46 -11.45 -7.89
C ALA A 316 -2.02 -12.09 -6.62
N VAL A 317 -1.17 -12.80 -5.90
CA VAL A 317 -1.46 -13.41 -4.60
C VAL A 317 -0.52 -12.78 -3.58
N ILE A 318 -1.07 -11.90 -2.74
CA ILE A 318 -0.33 -11.13 -1.74
C ILE A 318 -0.80 -11.60 -0.36
N GLY A 319 0.02 -12.43 0.30
CA GLY A 319 -0.43 -13.16 1.49
C GLY A 319 -1.58 -14.11 1.15
N GLU A 320 -2.76 -13.86 1.71
CA GLU A 320 -4.02 -14.57 1.39
C GLU A 320 -4.91 -13.79 0.39
N ALA A 321 -4.56 -12.54 0.10
CA ALA A 321 -5.32 -11.71 -0.82
C ALA A 321 -5.09 -12.14 -2.27
N ARG A 322 -6.17 -12.37 -3.01
CA ARG A 322 -6.15 -12.69 -4.43
C ARG A 322 -6.68 -11.51 -5.23
N LEU A 323 -5.83 -10.96 -6.08
CA LEU A 323 -6.09 -9.79 -6.91
C LEU A 323 -5.97 -10.16 -8.39
N ALA A 324 -6.94 -9.78 -9.22
CA ALA A 324 -6.94 -10.08 -10.65
C ALA A 324 -7.91 -9.15 -11.41
N PRO A 325 -7.43 -8.26 -12.31
CA PRO A 325 -6.02 -7.94 -12.57
C PRO A 325 -5.41 -7.06 -11.46
N LEU A 326 -4.08 -6.99 -11.41
CA LEU A 326 -3.31 -6.02 -10.62
C LEU A 326 -2.66 -5.01 -11.56
N ALA A 327 -2.82 -3.72 -11.29
CA ALA A 327 -2.06 -2.65 -11.93
C ALA A 327 -1.77 -1.56 -10.91
N VAL A 328 -0.50 -1.35 -10.58
CA VAL A 328 -0.05 -0.39 -9.57
C VAL A 328 1.02 0.51 -10.16
N ASP A 329 0.80 1.82 -10.03
CA ASP A 329 1.78 2.84 -10.33
C ASP A 329 2.25 3.48 -9.03
N ALA A 330 3.56 3.57 -8.83
CA ALA A 330 4.17 4.17 -7.65
C ALA A 330 5.27 5.16 -8.01
N LYS A 331 5.27 6.31 -7.35
CA LYS A 331 6.28 7.36 -7.48
C LYS A 331 6.80 7.71 -6.11
N LEU A 332 8.08 7.51 -5.89
CA LEU A 332 8.82 7.95 -4.71
C LEU A 332 9.69 9.13 -5.11
N ALA A 333 9.51 10.27 -4.45
CA ALA A 333 10.35 11.45 -4.65
C ALA A 333 10.56 12.15 -3.32
N GLY A 334 11.83 12.33 -2.94
CA GLY A 334 12.18 13.11 -1.76
C GLY A 334 11.58 12.58 -0.45
N GLY A 335 11.40 11.27 -0.30
CA GLY A 335 10.79 10.66 0.88
C GLY A 335 9.26 10.59 0.87
N VAL A 336 8.60 11.08 -0.19
CA VAL A 336 7.15 10.96 -0.37
C VAL A 336 6.86 9.89 -1.43
N LEU A 337 6.22 8.80 -1.00
CA LEU A 337 5.72 7.73 -1.86
C LEU A 337 4.25 8.00 -2.20
N LYS A 338 3.92 8.09 -3.48
CA LYS A 338 2.55 8.07 -4.00
C LYS A 338 2.35 6.79 -4.78
N ALA A 339 1.42 5.94 -4.35
CA ALA A 339 1.06 4.72 -5.05
C ALA A 339 -0.42 4.75 -5.40
N GLY A 340 -0.79 4.34 -6.60
CA GLY A 340 -2.16 4.38 -7.07
C GLY A 340 -2.51 3.18 -7.93
N THR A 341 -3.80 2.90 -8.00
CA THR A 341 -4.38 1.93 -8.92
C THR A 341 -5.70 2.45 -9.48
N ALA A 342 -5.87 2.31 -10.79
CA ALA A 342 -7.10 2.69 -11.49
C ALA A 342 -7.99 1.48 -11.82
N ASN A 343 -7.47 0.25 -11.72
CA ASN A 343 -8.17 -0.96 -12.12
C ASN A 343 -7.57 -2.18 -11.42
N LEU A 344 -7.83 -2.30 -10.11
CA LEU A 344 -7.44 -3.46 -9.31
C LEU A 344 -8.65 -4.34 -9.09
N GLY A 345 -8.65 -5.54 -9.66
CA GLY A 345 -9.71 -6.51 -9.43
C GLY A 345 -9.50 -7.25 -8.12
N ALA A 346 -10.53 -7.32 -7.28
CA ALA A 346 -10.49 -8.04 -6.01
C ALA A 346 -11.81 -8.79 -5.78
N TYR A 347 -11.73 -10.11 -5.59
CA TYR A 347 -12.88 -10.97 -5.27
C TYR A 347 -14.14 -10.74 -6.14
N GLY A 348 -13.95 -10.59 -7.46
CA GLY A 348 -15.03 -10.36 -8.43
C GLY A 348 -15.51 -8.92 -8.56
N GLY A 349 -15.00 -8.00 -7.75
CA GLY A 349 -15.24 -6.56 -7.84
C GLY A 349 -14.03 -5.77 -8.31
N GLN A 350 -14.15 -4.45 -8.28
CA GLN A 350 -13.12 -3.51 -8.68
C GLN A 350 -12.76 -2.56 -7.53
N VAL A 351 -11.49 -2.19 -7.48
CA VAL A 351 -10.92 -1.24 -6.52
C VAL A 351 -10.14 -0.20 -7.29
N THR A 352 -10.40 1.07 -6.96
CA THR A 352 -9.57 2.20 -7.35
C THR A 352 -9.08 2.89 -6.08
N GLY A 353 -7.91 3.51 -6.15
CA GLY A 353 -7.40 4.24 -4.99
C GLY A 353 -6.01 4.80 -5.14
N GLU A 354 -5.67 5.66 -4.20
CA GLU A 354 -4.36 6.28 -4.03
C GLU A 354 -3.95 6.20 -2.56
N LEU A 355 -2.69 5.86 -2.33
CA LEU A 355 -2.00 5.89 -1.06
C LEU A 355 -0.82 6.85 -1.16
N ILE A 356 -0.73 7.79 -0.23
CA ILE A 356 0.40 8.69 -0.05
C ILE A 356 1.05 8.36 1.30
N LEU A 357 2.33 8.07 1.29
CA LEU A 357 3.18 7.90 2.46
C LEU A 357 4.25 9.00 2.45
N ASP A 358 4.26 9.84 3.47
CA ASP A 358 5.28 10.84 3.71
C ASP A 358 6.22 10.35 4.82
N ALA A 359 7.46 10.02 4.44
CA ALA A 359 8.53 9.56 5.31
C ALA A 359 9.59 10.64 5.57
N THR A 360 9.30 11.92 5.27
CA THR A 360 10.28 13.02 5.39
C THR A 360 10.59 13.39 6.84
N SER A 361 9.71 13.05 7.77
CA SER A 361 9.83 13.32 9.21
C SER A 361 10.09 12.03 10.01
N GLY A 362 10.37 12.17 11.31
CA GLY A 362 10.54 11.02 12.21
C GLY A 362 9.25 10.25 12.54
N ALA A 363 8.08 10.79 12.18
CA ALA A 363 6.79 10.13 12.33
C ALA A 363 6.08 10.10 10.96
N PRO A 364 6.05 8.96 10.26
CA PRO A 364 5.51 8.92 8.93
C PRO A 364 4.01 9.18 8.93
N SER A 365 3.55 9.91 7.91
CA SER A 365 2.13 10.19 7.70
C SER A 365 1.61 9.48 6.47
N PHE A 366 0.35 9.06 6.52
CA PHE A 366 -0.33 8.28 5.51
C PHE A 366 -1.63 8.97 5.14
N ALA A 367 -1.93 9.04 3.85
CA ALA A 367 -3.23 9.45 3.34
C ALA A 367 -3.70 8.44 2.30
N MET A 368 -4.95 8.00 2.40
CA MET A 368 -5.53 6.98 1.54
C MET A 368 -6.89 7.43 1.03
N HIS A 369 -7.10 7.33 -0.27
CA HIS A 369 -8.43 7.39 -0.89
C HIS A 369 -8.68 6.09 -1.61
N SER A 370 -9.85 5.48 -1.44
CA SER A 370 -10.18 4.26 -2.16
C SER A 370 -11.68 4.14 -2.39
N ASP A 371 -12.04 3.74 -3.60
CA ASP A 371 -13.40 3.36 -3.97
C ASP A 371 -13.42 1.87 -4.32
N LEU A 372 -14.35 1.13 -3.71
CA LEU A 372 -14.58 -0.28 -3.96
C LEU A 372 -15.98 -0.44 -4.57
N ALA A 373 -16.09 -1.26 -5.61
CA ALA A 373 -17.35 -1.54 -6.28
C ALA A 373 -17.54 -3.04 -6.53
N GLY A 374 -18.54 -3.62 -5.88
CA GLY A 374 -18.94 -5.01 -6.09
C GLY A 374 -17.97 -6.06 -5.56
N VAL A 375 -17.05 -5.68 -4.67
CA VAL A 375 -16.04 -6.60 -4.10
C VAL A 375 -16.73 -7.56 -3.13
N ARG A 376 -16.44 -8.87 -3.17
CA ARG A 376 -17.03 -9.77 -2.17
C ARG A 376 -16.47 -9.48 -0.78
N ALA A 377 -17.36 -9.12 0.15
CA ALA A 377 -17.01 -8.67 1.49
C ALA A 377 -16.33 -9.74 2.34
N LEU A 378 -16.90 -10.95 2.38
CA LEU A 378 -16.43 -12.01 3.28
C LEU A 378 -14.93 -12.33 3.11
N PRO A 379 -14.43 -12.70 1.91
CA PRO A 379 -13.02 -13.04 1.75
C PRO A 379 -12.10 -11.82 1.94
N LEU A 380 -12.56 -10.60 1.63
CA LEU A 380 -11.82 -9.37 1.87
C LEU A 380 -11.66 -9.09 3.38
N LEU A 381 -12.77 -9.12 4.13
CA LEU A 381 -12.79 -8.82 5.56
C LEU A 381 -12.10 -9.90 6.38
N GLN A 382 -12.20 -11.16 5.95
CA GLN A 382 -11.48 -12.27 6.57
C GLN A 382 -9.96 -12.08 6.39
N GLY A 383 -9.49 -11.75 5.18
CA GLY A 383 -8.06 -11.59 4.89
C GLY A 383 -7.42 -10.32 5.47
N LEU A 384 -8.19 -9.25 5.69
CA LEU A 384 -7.67 -7.96 6.15
C LEU A 384 -7.92 -7.65 7.63
N ALA A 385 -9.06 -8.08 8.16
CA ALA A 385 -9.54 -7.65 9.47
C ALA A 385 -9.95 -8.82 10.39
N GLU A 386 -9.72 -10.06 9.95
CA GLU A 386 -10.13 -11.28 10.65
C GLU A 386 -11.63 -11.26 11.00
N PHE A 387 -12.44 -10.69 10.11
CA PHE A 387 -13.86 -10.49 10.32
C PHE A 387 -14.66 -11.30 9.29
N ASP A 388 -15.45 -12.27 9.78
CA ASP A 388 -16.11 -13.29 8.96
C ASP A 388 -17.66 -13.27 9.08
N ARG A 389 -18.20 -12.24 9.72
CA ARG A 389 -19.64 -12.14 10.05
C ARG A 389 -20.50 -11.51 8.97
N ILE A 390 -19.92 -10.79 8.02
CA ILE A 390 -20.69 -10.12 6.96
C ILE A 390 -20.25 -10.67 5.61
N ASP A 391 -21.24 -11.14 4.85
CA ASP A 391 -21.08 -11.56 3.48
C ASP A 391 -21.99 -10.73 2.57
N GLY A 392 -21.55 -10.43 1.35
CA GLY A 392 -22.26 -9.53 0.43
C GLY A 392 -21.34 -8.88 -0.62
N LYS A 393 -21.93 -8.17 -1.57
CA LYS A 393 -21.22 -7.29 -2.51
C LYS A 393 -20.97 -5.95 -1.81
N LEU A 394 -19.70 -5.63 -1.54
CA LEU A 394 -19.26 -4.39 -0.92
C LEU A 394 -19.11 -3.29 -1.97
N GLN A 395 -19.73 -2.16 -1.67
CA GLN A 395 -19.34 -0.86 -2.19
C GLN A 395 -18.81 -0.03 -1.03
N ALA A 396 -17.65 0.59 -1.19
CA ALA A 396 -17.08 1.42 -0.13
C ALA A 396 -16.38 2.65 -0.70
N LYS A 397 -16.39 3.74 0.06
CA LYS A 397 -15.61 4.95 -0.23
C LYS A 397 -14.85 5.34 1.02
N LEU A 398 -13.53 5.41 0.91
CA LEU A 398 -12.63 5.67 2.02
C LEU A 398 -11.82 6.93 1.73
N ALA A 399 -11.74 7.83 2.70
CA ALA A 399 -10.84 8.99 2.68
C ALA A 399 -10.23 9.12 4.07
N LEU A 400 -9.06 8.51 4.26
CA LEU A 400 -8.42 8.31 5.55
C LEU A 400 -7.06 9.00 5.60
N ARG A 401 -6.69 9.52 6.77
CA ARG A 401 -5.35 10.04 7.06
C ARG A 401 -4.92 9.54 8.43
N SER A 402 -3.62 9.34 8.63
CA SER A 402 -3.05 9.00 9.92
C SER A 402 -1.56 9.35 9.98
N ALA A 403 -0.98 9.38 11.18
CA ALA A 403 0.45 9.50 11.37
C ALA A 403 0.90 8.69 12.59
N GLY A 404 2.07 8.06 12.51
CA GLY A 404 2.58 7.25 13.61
C GLY A 404 3.71 6.31 13.19
N THR A 405 4.54 5.92 14.16
CA THR A 405 5.69 5.03 13.95
C THR A 405 5.36 3.55 14.17
N SER A 406 4.13 3.18 14.51
CA SER A 406 3.69 1.79 14.70
C SER A 406 2.26 1.59 14.21
N GLN A 407 1.83 0.34 14.01
CA GLN A 407 0.45 0.04 13.60
C GLN A 407 -0.56 0.57 14.62
N ARG A 408 -0.28 0.41 15.92
CA ARG A 408 -1.12 0.95 17.00
C ARG A 408 -1.25 2.47 16.90
N ALA A 409 -0.14 3.18 16.70
CA ALA A 409 -0.17 4.64 16.55
C ALA A 409 -0.98 5.08 15.32
N LEU A 410 -0.87 4.35 14.21
CA LEU A 410 -1.64 4.64 13.00
C LEU A 410 -3.15 4.44 13.21
N MET A 411 -3.56 3.40 13.95
CA MET A 411 -4.99 3.18 14.23
C MET A 411 -5.53 4.22 15.22
N ALA A 412 -4.75 4.57 16.24
CA ALA A 412 -5.13 5.57 17.25
C ALA A 412 -5.17 7.01 16.71
N ASN A 413 -4.37 7.34 15.70
CA ASN A 413 -4.35 8.69 15.09
C ASN A 413 -5.15 8.78 13.78
N MET A 414 -5.91 7.73 13.43
CA MET A 414 -6.67 7.72 12.19
C MET A 414 -7.78 8.76 12.22
N GLN A 415 -7.96 9.46 11.10
CA GLN A 415 -9.00 10.47 10.91
C GLN A 415 -9.52 10.44 9.47
N GLY A 416 -10.77 10.88 9.26
CA GLY A 416 -11.37 10.98 7.93
C GLY A 416 -12.80 10.44 7.87
N THR A 417 -13.17 9.89 6.72
CA THR A 417 -14.52 9.36 6.48
C THR A 417 -14.48 8.02 5.79
N ALA A 418 -15.44 7.15 6.12
CA ALA A 418 -15.67 5.89 5.43
C ALA A 418 -17.17 5.70 5.18
N PHE A 419 -17.54 5.38 3.94
CA PHE A 419 -18.88 4.93 3.58
C PHE A 419 -18.80 3.47 3.19
N VAL A 420 -19.72 2.65 3.70
CA VAL A 420 -19.83 1.23 3.34
C VAL A 420 -21.26 0.89 2.99
N ASN A 421 -21.44 0.05 1.98
CA ASN A 421 -22.73 -0.46 1.54
C ASN A 421 -22.57 -1.92 1.07
N PHE A 422 -23.16 -2.84 1.79
CA PHE A 422 -23.21 -4.26 1.46
C PHE A 422 -24.55 -4.56 0.81
N GLN A 423 -24.54 -5.24 -0.33
CA GLN A 423 -25.75 -5.64 -1.07
C GLN A 423 -25.76 -7.15 -1.30
N ASP A 424 -26.95 -7.74 -1.45
CA ASP A 424 -27.16 -9.15 -1.80
C ASP A 424 -26.28 -10.11 -0.98
N GLY A 425 -26.56 -10.20 0.32
CA GLY A 425 -25.68 -10.90 1.25
C GLY A 425 -26.38 -11.45 2.48
N ALA A 426 -25.59 -11.69 3.52
CA ALA A 426 -26.09 -12.20 4.79
C ALA A 426 -25.17 -11.82 5.96
N ILE A 427 -25.77 -11.68 7.14
CA ILE A 427 -25.05 -11.63 8.41
C ILE A 427 -24.95 -13.05 8.96
N ARG A 428 -23.73 -13.57 9.05
CA ARG A 428 -23.42 -14.90 9.59
C ARG A 428 -23.32 -14.87 11.12
N GLY A 429 -23.68 -15.97 11.74
CA GLY A 429 -23.69 -16.15 13.19
C GLY A 429 -24.93 -15.66 13.93
N ILE A 430 -25.87 -15.00 13.24
CA ILE A 430 -27.06 -14.40 13.86
C ILE A 430 -28.26 -14.68 12.96
N ASN A 431 -29.33 -15.28 13.50
CA ASN A 431 -30.62 -15.36 12.84
C ASN A 431 -31.62 -14.46 13.56
N VAL A 432 -31.78 -13.21 13.10
CA VAL A 432 -32.64 -12.20 13.74
C VAL A 432 -34.10 -12.65 13.76
N ALA A 433 -34.57 -13.36 12.73
CA ALA A 433 -35.94 -13.86 12.69
C ALA A 433 -36.20 -14.98 13.72
N GLN A 434 -35.23 -15.89 13.92
CA GLN A 434 -35.30 -16.89 14.99
C GLN A 434 -35.20 -16.23 16.36
N MET A 435 -34.33 -15.22 16.50
CA MET A 435 -34.15 -14.46 17.72
C MET A 435 -35.47 -13.81 18.17
N ILE A 436 -36.15 -13.09 17.27
CA ILE A 436 -37.45 -12.47 17.56
C ILE A 436 -38.51 -13.55 17.90
N ARG A 437 -38.58 -14.65 17.14
CA ARG A 437 -39.53 -15.75 17.43
C ARG A 437 -39.31 -16.35 18.82
N SER A 438 -38.05 -16.50 19.25
CA SER A 438 -37.72 -17.03 20.58
C SER A 438 -38.17 -16.11 21.72
N LEU A 439 -38.27 -14.80 21.49
CA LEU A 439 -38.82 -13.85 22.46
C LEU A 439 -40.33 -14.00 22.62
N THR A 440 -41.03 -14.29 21.52
CA THR A 440 -42.47 -14.49 21.55
C THR A 440 -42.88 -15.86 22.13
N SER A 441 -41.97 -16.85 22.17
CA SER A 441 -42.26 -18.22 22.64
C SER A 441 -41.93 -18.48 24.11
N GLY A 442 -41.56 -17.46 24.90
CA GLY A 442 -41.63 -17.51 26.37
C GLY A 442 -40.54 -18.27 27.12
N THR A 443 -39.46 -18.71 26.48
CA THR A 443 -38.34 -19.37 27.18
C THR A 443 -37.27 -18.35 27.58
N LEU A 444 -37.17 -18.05 28.88
CA LEU A 444 -36.17 -17.17 29.51
C LEU A 444 -34.72 -17.73 29.48
N ALA A 445 -34.48 -18.85 28.79
CA ALA A 445 -33.15 -19.38 28.56
C ALA A 445 -32.46 -18.47 27.53
N GLY A 446 -31.43 -17.74 27.96
CA GLY A 446 -30.85 -16.60 27.25
C GLY A 446 -30.54 -16.81 25.76
N TRP A 447 -30.38 -15.69 25.05
CA TRP A 447 -30.13 -15.50 23.61
C TRP A 447 -29.02 -16.38 22.98
N GLN A 448 -28.25 -17.11 23.78
CA GLN A 448 -27.18 -18.04 23.37
C GLN A 448 -27.55 -19.53 23.48
N ALA A 449 -28.68 -19.89 24.09
CA ALA A 449 -29.03 -21.30 24.39
C ALA A 449 -29.42 -22.15 23.16
N ASN A 450 -29.51 -21.55 21.97
CA ASN A 450 -29.84 -22.26 20.72
C ASN A 450 -28.63 -22.42 19.76
N GLN A 451 -27.40 -22.42 20.28
CA GLN A 451 -26.19 -22.74 19.49
C GLN A 451 -26.12 -24.24 19.08
N ASP A 452 -26.92 -25.12 19.69
CA ASP A 452 -26.80 -26.59 19.58
C ASP A 452 -27.46 -27.27 18.37
N ASN A 453 -27.96 -26.53 17.38
CA ASN A 453 -28.71 -27.15 16.27
C ASN A 453 -27.96 -27.31 14.94
N GLY A 454 -26.61 -27.23 14.91
CA GLY A 454 -25.78 -27.58 13.74
C GLY A 454 -26.08 -26.82 12.43
N ARG A 455 -27.00 -25.85 12.45
CA ARG A 455 -27.38 -24.99 11.32
C ARG A 455 -26.73 -23.64 11.51
N GLU A 456 -25.95 -23.21 10.53
CA GLU A 456 -25.37 -21.86 10.49
C GLU A 456 -26.48 -20.83 10.70
N GLN A 457 -26.41 -20.11 11.82
CA GLN A 457 -27.29 -18.99 12.10
C GLN A 457 -26.96 -17.89 11.09
N SER A 458 -27.92 -17.46 10.28
CA SER A 458 -27.72 -16.42 9.28
C SER A 458 -28.95 -15.54 9.15
N THR A 459 -28.75 -14.26 8.83
CA THR A 459 -29.81 -13.28 8.54
C THR A 459 -29.58 -12.74 7.14
N ASP A 460 -30.53 -13.01 6.25
CA ASP A 460 -30.47 -12.53 4.87
C ASP A 460 -30.59 -11.00 4.81
N LEU A 461 -29.81 -10.43 3.91
CA LEU A 461 -29.54 -9.00 3.78
C LEU A 461 -29.76 -8.61 2.32
N SER A 462 -30.65 -7.65 2.07
CA SER A 462 -30.70 -6.98 0.76
C SER A 462 -29.73 -5.80 0.72
N GLN A 463 -29.66 -5.01 1.79
CA GLN A 463 -28.74 -3.88 1.90
C GLN A 463 -28.32 -3.57 3.35
N LEU A 464 -27.05 -3.25 3.59
CA LEU A 464 -26.53 -2.77 4.88
C LEU A 464 -25.60 -1.61 4.58
N SER A 465 -25.95 -0.42 5.02
CA SER A 465 -25.17 0.80 4.77
C SER A 465 -24.88 1.56 6.06
N ALA A 466 -23.72 2.20 6.11
CA ALA A 466 -23.35 3.12 7.18
C ALA A 466 -22.30 4.13 6.70
N SER A 467 -22.36 5.35 7.22
CA SER A 467 -21.33 6.37 7.06
C SER A 467 -20.63 6.61 8.40
N PHE A 468 -19.30 6.62 8.38
CA PHE A 468 -18.46 6.82 9.54
C PHE A 468 -17.68 8.13 9.41
N ARG A 469 -17.71 8.94 10.46
CA ARG A 469 -16.73 10.00 10.70
C ARG A 469 -15.70 9.48 11.70
N ILE A 470 -14.44 9.59 11.34
CA ILE A 470 -13.32 9.06 12.14
C ILE A 470 -12.51 10.25 12.64
N ASP A 471 -12.32 10.32 13.95
CA ASP A 471 -11.45 11.30 14.60
C ASP A 471 -10.63 10.59 15.69
N LYS A 472 -9.30 10.72 15.62
CA LYS A 472 -8.35 10.11 16.57
C LYS A 472 -8.68 8.63 16.88
N GLY A 473 -8.83 7.83 15.83
CA GLY A 473 -9.11 6.40 15.94
C GLY A 473 -10.52 6.05 16.40
N GLN A 474 -11.39 7.02 16.67
CA GLN A 474 -12.79 6.79 17.00
C GLN A 474 -13.67 7.01 15.77
N ALA A 475 -14.21 5.93 15.21
CA ALA A 475 -15.21 5.97 14.15
C ALA A 475 -16.62 6.08 14.75
N VAL A 476 -17.43 7.02 14.28
CA VAL A 476 -18.81 7.25 14.74
C VAL A 476 -19.76 7.21 13.54
N THR A 477 -20.88 6.49 13.67
CA THR A 477 -21.96 6.45 12.69
C THR A 477 -23.30 6.74 13.36
N THR A 478 -24.19 7.41 12.63
CA THR A 478 -25.55 7.75 13.07
C THR A 478 -26.62 7.31 12.07
N ASP A 479 -26.21 6.67 10.98
CA ASP A 479 -27.02 6.36 9.80
C ASP A 479 -26.90 4.89 9.41
N LEU A 480 -26.63 4.01 10.39
CA LEU A 480 -26.61 2.57 10.14
C LEU A 480 -28.02 2.12 9.74
N ASN A 481 -28.12 1.48 8.59
CA ASN A 481 -29.37 1.00 8.03
C ASN A 481 -29.18 -0.39 7.42
N LEU A 482 -30.00 -1.35 7.86
CA LEU A 482 -30.10 -2.69 7.30
C LEU A 482 -31.51 -2.89 6.75
N THR A 483 -31.59 -3.37 5.52
CA THR A 483 -32.81 -3.86 4.90
C THR A 483 -32.60 -5.33 4.55
N GLY A 484 -33.56 -6.16 4.93
CA GLY A 484 -33.68 -7.55 4.54
C GLY A 484 -35.13 -7.90 4.21
N PRO A 485 -35.40 -9.11 3.70
CA PRO A 485 -36.74 -9.51 3.28
C PRO A 485 -37.79 -9.46 4.40
N LEU A 486 -37.38 -9.83 5.63
CA LEU A 486 -38.27 -9.95 6.80
C LEU A 486 -37.95 -8.92 7.90
N VAL A 487 -36.87 -8.16 7.78
CA VAL A 487 -36.36 -7.27 8.84
C VAL A 487 -35.80 -5.98 8.27
N ARG A 488 -36.02 -4.88 8.98
CA ARG A 488 -35.35 -3.60 8.79
C ARG A 488 -34.69 -3.21 10.10
N VAL A 489 -33.50 -2.65 10.07
CA VAL A 489 -32.79 -2.22 11.29
C VAL A 489 -32.20 -0.84 11.06
N THR A 490 -32.43 0.08 11.98
CA THR A 490 -31.76 1.38 12.02
C THR A 490 -30.91 1.49 13.27
N GLY A 491 -29.80 2.22 13.24
CA GLY A 491 -28.96 2.37 14.42
C GLY A 491 -27.90 3.44 14.35
N ALA A 492 -27.24 3.61 15.48
CA ALA A 492 -26.09 4.48 15.66
C ALA A 492 -25.06 3.78 16.55
N GLY A 493 -23.81 4.18 16.45
CA GLY A 493 -22.76 3.56 17.24
C GLY A 493 -21.37 4.08 16.96
N THR A 494 -20.42 3.46 17.62
CA THR A 494 -19.01 3.83 17.59
C THR A 494 -18.13 2.59 17.46
N ILE A 495 -17.00 2.75 16.78
CA ILE A 495 -15.92 1.76 16.73
C ILE A 495 -14.63 2.45 17.16
N ALA A 496 -13.98 1.95 18.19
CA ALA A 496 -12.63 2.35 18.59
C ALA A 496 -11.64 1.49 17.81
N LEU A 497 -10.96 2.09 16.83
CA LEU A 497 -10.08 1.40 15.89
C LEU A 497 -8.81 0.89 16.58
N ASP A 498 -8.31 1.60 17.59
CA ASP A 498 -7.12 1.24 18.37
C ASP A 498 -7.34 0.03 19.28
N THR A 499 -8.49 -0.07 19.93
CA THR A 499 -8.82 -1.20 20.83
C THR A 499 -9.66 -2.29 20.15
N LYS A 500 -10.03 -2.11 18.88
CA LYS A 500 -10.91 -3.02 18.12
C LYS A 500 -12.29 -3.21 18.75
N MET A 501 -12.73 -2.26 19.56
CA MET A 501 -13.99 -2.32 20.28
C MET A 501 -15.10 -1.66 19.48
N MET A 502 -16.30 -2.21 19.55
CA MET A 502 -17.49 -1.64 18.94
C MET A 502 -18.61 -1.52 19.96
N GLY A 503 -19.46 -0.51 19.75
CA GLY A 503 -20.64 -0.25 20.55
C GLY A 503 -21.73 0.32 19.66
N PHE A 504 -22.78 -0.45 19.40
CA PHE A 504 -23.91 -0.04 18.59
C PHE A 504 -25.22 -0.19 19.35
N ARG A 505 -26.13 0.74 19.10
CA ARG A 505 -27.53 0.67 19.50
C ARG A 505 -28.35 0.56 18.22
N VAL A 506 -29.10 -0.53 18.07
CA VAL A 506 -29.87 -0.82 16.86
C VAL A 506 -31.33 -1.11 17.19
N GLU A 507 -32.23 -0.78 16.28
CA GLU A 507 -33.67 -0.93 16.43
C GLU A 507 -34.22 -1.82 15.30
N PRO A 508 -34.36 -3.14 15.54
CA PRO A 508 -34.88 -4.06 14.55
C PRO A 508 -36.40 -3.98 14.44
N LYS A 509 -36.94 -3.91 13.23
CA LYS A 509 -38.37 -3.89 12.91
C LYS A 509 -38.67 -5.04 11.95
N LEU A 510 -39.68 -5.85 12.25
CA LEU A 510 -40.14 -6.88 11.31
C LEU A 510 -40.97 -6.28 10.19
N VAL A 511 -40.82 -6.85 9.00
CA VAL A 511 -41.68 -6.58 7.86
C VAL A 511 -42.61 -7.78 7.72
N MET A 512 -43.91 -7.60 7.99
CA MET A 512 -44.93 -8.60 7.68
C MET A 512 -45.24 -8.49 6.19
N THR A 513 -44.75 -9.42 5.38
CA THR A 513 -45.17 -9.51 3.98
C THR A 513 -46.48 -10.29 3.92
N THR A 514 -47.60 -9.61 3.70
CA THR A 514 -48.82 -10.27 3.22
C THR A 514 -48.62 -10.58 1.74
N GLU A 515 -48.40 -11.84 1.39
CA GLU A 515 -48.46 -12.29 0.00
C GLU A 515 -49.89 -12.06 -0.53
N GLY A 516 -50.06 -11.07 -1.40
CA GLY A 516 -51.31 -10.79 -2.11
C GLY A 516 -51.82 -9.36 -1.90
N GLN A 517 -51.89 -8.60 -2.99
CA GLN A 517 -52.44 -7.25 -3.13
C GLN A 517 -51.51 -6.07 -2.80
N GLY A 518 -50.52 -5.83 -3.68
CA GLY A 518 -50.35 -4.56 -4.40
C GLY A 518 -50.24 -3.21 -3.66
N ARG A 519 -50.09 -3.15 -2.33
CA ARG A 519 -49.77 -1.92 -1.60
C ARG A 519 -48.52 -2.10 -0.77
N ALA A 520 -47.67 -1.06 -0.75
CA ALA A 520 -46.52 -0.97 0.14
C ALA A 520 -47.02 -1.06 1.59
N ALA A 521 -46.92 -2.24 2.20
CA ALA A 521 -47.18 -2.40 3.63
C ALA A 521 -46.07 -1.69 4.40
N GLU A 522 -46.42 -0.69 5.20
CA GLU A 522 -45.50 -0.11 6.17
C GLU A 522 -45.03 -1.21 7.14
N PRO A 523 -43.72 -1.32 7.41
CA PRO A 523 -43.20 -2.34 8.32
C PRO A 523 -43.78 -2.16 9.73
N VAL A 524 -44.66 -3.05 10.14
CA VAL A 524 -45.15 -3.15 11.53
C VAL A 524 -44.15 -3.99 12.32
N GLY A 525 -43.17 -3.32 12.93
CA GLY A 525 -42.10 -3.97 13.68
C GLY A 525 -41.89 -3.32 15.05
N PHE A 526 -42.29 -4.03 16.10
CA PHE A 526 -42.02 -3.66 17.49
C PHE A 526 -40.59 -4.02 17.88
N GLY A 527 -39.65 -3.13 17.57
CA GLY A 527 -38.24 -3.31 17.90
C GLY A 527 -37.94 -3.02 19.35
N ILE A 528 -37.60 -4.06 20.11
CA ILE A 528 -36.82 -3.91 21.33
C ILE A 528 -35.44 -3.40 20.89
N PRO A 529 -34.98 -2.22 21.35
CA PRO A 529 -33.64 -1.76 21.02
C PRO A 529 -32.60 -2.78 21.51
N VAL A 530 -31.60 -3.06 20.67
CA VAL A 530 -30.56 -4.05 20.92
C VAL A 530 -29.22 -3.34 21.00
N MET A 531 -28.43 -3.69 22.00
CA MET A 531 -27.05 -3.25 22.13
C MET A 531 -26.12 -4.32 21.56
N ILE A 532 -25.15 -3.89 20.76
CA ILE A 532 -24.07 -4.72 20.22
C ILE A 532 -22.77 -4.15 20.78
N GLN A 533 -22.09 -4.89 21.66
CA GLN A 533 -20.87 -4.42 22.33
C GLN A 533 -19.79 -5.50 22.39
N GLY A 534 -18.52 -5.10 22.40
CA GLY A 534 -17.37 -6.00 22.54
C GLY A 534 -16.33 -5.76 21.46
N THR A 535 -15.42 -6.71 21.26
CA THR A 535 -14.50 -6.64 20.13
C THR A 535 -15.26 -6.93 18.83
N TRP A 536 -14.85 -6.35 17.71
CA TRP A 536 -15.52 -6.64 16.43
C TRP A 536 -15.43 -8.10 15.98
N SER A 537 -14.47 -8.86 16.51
CA SER A 537 -14.35 -10.31 16.27
C SER A 537 -15.32 -11.13 17.13
N GLN A 538 -15.72 -10.61 18.30
CA GLN A 538 -16.61 -11.29 19.24
C GLN A 538 -17.65 -10.33 19.84
N PRO A 539 -18.55 -9.76 19.01
CA PRO A 539 -19.60 -8.87 19.51
C PRO A 539 -20.60 -9.66 20.35
N ARG A 540 -21.02 -9.07 21.47
CA ARG A 540 -22.12 -9.53 22.32
C ARG A 540 -23.36 -8.73 22.00
N ILE A 541 -24.49 -9.42 21.91
CA ILE A 541 -25.78 -8.86 21.50
C ILE A 541 -26.79 -9.10 22.62
N TYR A 542 -27.41 -8.05 23.12
CA TYR A 542 -28.38 -8.13 24.21
C TYR A 542 -29.41 -7.00 24.13
N PRO A 543 -30.62 -7.18 24.71
CA PRO A 543 -31.61 -6.11 24.80
C PRO A 543 -31.11 -4.91 25.58
N ASP A 544 -31.45 -3.72 25.11
CA ASP A 544 -31.28 -2.51 25.90
C ASP A 544 -32.33 -2.42 27.01
N MET A 545 -32.09 -3.12 28.11
CA MET A 545 -32.97 -3.05 29.27
C MET A 545 -32.91 -1.66 29.93
N ALA A 546 -31.74 -1.01 29.94
CA ALA A 546 -31.56 0.29 30.59
C ALA A 546 -32.47 1.36 29.95
N GLY A 547 -32.47 1.49 28.62
CA GLY A 547 -33.36 2.44 27.95
C GLY A 547 -34.85 2.09 28.04
N MET A 548 -35.21 0.83 28.31
CA MET A 548 -36.60 0.44 28.61
C MET A 548 -37.02 0.82 30.03
N LEU A 549 -36.09 0.76 31.00
CA LEU A 549 -36.32 1.15 32.39
C LEU A 549 -36.30 2.67 32.58
N ASP A 550 -35.51 3.40 31.79
CA ASP A 550 -35.44 4.87 31.84
C ASP A 550 -36.71 5.54 31.30
N ASN A 551 -37.49 4.85 30.48
CA ASN A 551 -38.73 5.37 29.90
C ASN A 551 -39.86 4.31 29.93
N PRO A 552 -40.35 3.93 31.12
CA PRO A 552 -41.28 2.83 31.30
C PRO A 552 -42.62 3.09 30.61
N ASP A 553 -43.05 4.36 30.52
CA ASP A 553 -44.28 4.76 29.83
C ASP A 553 -44.22 4.48 28.32
N ALA A 554 -43.06 4.74 27.68
CA ALA A 554 -42.86 4.45 26.26
C ALA A 554 -42.80 2.94 25.98
N ALA A 555 -42.20 2.16 26.91
CA ALA A 555 -42.21 0.70 26.85
C ALA A 555 -43.62 0.13 27.03
N TYR A 556 -44.39 0.69 27.97
CA TYR A 556 -45.78 0.29 28.23
C TYR A 556 -46.72 0.69 27.08
N ALA A 557 -46.51 1.85 26.47
CA ALA A 557 -47.21 2.27 25.25
C ALA A 557 -46.95 1.30 24.10
N LYS A 558 -45.69 0.91 23.87
CA LYS A 558 -45.32 -0.12 22.88
C LYS A 558 -45.96 -1.48 23.18
N LEU A 559 -46.04 -1.90 24.45
CA LEU A 559 -46.72 -3.15 24.85
C LEU A 559 -48.24 -3.08 24.67
N ARG A 560 -48.86 -1.95 24.98
CA ARG A 560 -50.31 -1.73 24.79
C ARG A 560 -50.68 -1.71 23.31
N GLU A 561 -49.81 -1.15 22.48
CA GLU A 561 -49.94 -1.15 21.02
C GLU A 561 -49.72 -2.55 20.42
N MET A 562 -48.78 -3.33 20.96
CA MET A 562 -48.59 -4.76 20.65
C MET A 562 -49.84 -5.58 20.95
N GLY A 563 -50.53 -5.30 22.06
CA GLY A 563 -51.82 -5.91 22.38
C GLY A 563 -52.92 -5.58 21.36
N LYS A 564 -52.94 -4.35 20.83
CA LYS A 564 -53.96 -3.95 19.84
C LYS A 564 -53.77 -4.62 18.47
N GLY A 565 -52.53 -4.83 18.02
CA GLY A 565 -52.24 -5.49 16.74
C GLY A 565 -52.51 -6.99 16.74
N LEU A 566 -52.36 -7.66 17.89
CA LEU A 566 -52.57 -9.11 18.04
C LEU A 566 -54.01 -9.46 18.47
N PHE A 567 -54.69 -8.56 19.20
CA PHE A 567 -56.03 -8.82 19.77
C PHE A 567 -57.15 -7.96 19.17
N GLY A 568 -56.85 -7.05 18.24
CA GLY A 568 -57.79 -6.08 17.68
C GLY A 568 -58.11 -4.95 18.68
N ALA A 569 -58.65 -3.84 18.18
CA ALA A 569 -58.95 -2.66 19.00
C ALA A 569 -59.93 -2.94 20.17
N ASP A 570 -60.73 -4.01 20.06
CA ASP A 570 -61.79 -4.38 21.00
C ASP A 570 -61.70 -5.84 21.53
N GLY A 571 -60.55 -6.53 21.37
CA GLY A 571 -60.37 -7.90 21.87
C GLY A 571 -61.07 -9.01 21.06
N ALA A 572 -61.68 -8.66 19.92
CA ALA A 572 -62.44 -9.58 19.06
C ALA A 572 -61.60 -10.71 18.40
N GLY A 573 -60.26 -10.60 18.39
CA GLY A 573 -59.37 -11.60 17.78
C GLY A 573 -59.40 -12.98 18.48
N LEU A 574 -59.67 -13.02 19.79
CA LEU A 574 -59.72 -14.27 20.55
C LEU A 574 -60.97 -15.11 20.28
N GLY A 575 -62.11 -14.46 19.99
CA GLY A 575 -63.38 -15.14 19.71
C GLY A 575 -63.34 -15.96 18.41
N ASN A 576 -62.66 -15.46 17.38
CA ASN A 576 -62.50 -16.17 16.11
C ASN A 576 -61.52 -17.36 16.20
N ILE A 577 -60.49 -17.25 17.04
CA ILE A 577 -59.52 -18.34 17.24
C ILE A 577 -60.16 -19.46 18.07
N LEU A 578 -60.90 -19.14 19.12
CA LEU A 578 -61.64 -20.13 19.91
C LEU A 578 -62.77 -20.80 19.11
N GLY A 579 -63.46 -20.05 18.23
CA GLY A 579 -64.47 -20.59 17.32
C GLY A 579 -63.90 -21.57 16.28
N SER A 580 -62.65 -21.36 15.84
CA SER A 580 -61.96 -22.24 14.90
C SER A 580 -61.40 -23.54 15.52
N LEU A 581 -61.28 -23.60 16.85
CA LEU A 581 -60.72 -24.73 17.61
C LEU A 581 -61.77 -25.67 18.23
N GLY A 582 -63.06 -25.45 17.96
CA GLY A 582 -64.11 -26.44 18.25
C GLY A 582 -64.35 -26.79 19.72
N LEU A 583 -63.89 -25.95 20.66
CA LEU A 583 -64.06 -26.17 22.11
C LEU A 583 -65.25 -25.38 22.66
N GLY A 584 -66.45 -25.68 22.17
CA GLY A 584 -67.72 -25.15 22.66
C GLY A 584 -68.79 -26.24 22.60
N GLY A 585 -69.16 -26.78 23.76
CA GLY A 585 -70.01 -27.97 23.91
C GLY A 585 -71.45 -27.84 23.42
N ALA A 586 -72.01 -29.00 23.11
CA ALA A 586 -73.27 -29.29 22.44
C ALA A 586 -74.56 -28.94 23.22
N THR A 587 -75.63 -28.64 22.48
CA THR A 587 -76.95 -29.33 22.56
C THR A 587 -77.76 -29.12 21.26
N ALA A 588 -78.36 -30.21 20.77
CA ALA A 588 -79.13 -30.39 19.55
C ALA A 588 -80.66 -30.10 19.77
N PRO A 589 -81.61 -30.54 18.91
CA PRO A 589 -81.79 -30.33 17.47
C PRO A 589 -83.25 -29.93 17.07
N GLY A 590 -83.44 -29.57 15.80
CA GLY A 590 -84.75 -29.61 15.10
C GLY A 590 -84.75 -28.62 13.93
N GLY A 591 -85.20 -28.90 12.72
CA GLY A 591 -85.75 -30.08 12.07
C GLY A 591 -86.24 -29.62 10.66
N GLY A 592 -86.29 -30.53 9.69
CA GLY A 592 -87.20 -30.41 8.54
C GLY A 592 -86.67 -29.83 7.21
N ASN A 593 -86.32 -30.75 6.30
CA ASN A 593 -86.65 -30.82 4.87
C ASN A 593 -86.90 -29.54 4.04
N ALA A 594 -86.23 -29.40 2.88
CA ALA A 594 -86.65 -30.02 1.62
C ALA A 594 -85.83 -29.55 0.39
N ALA A 595 -85.55 -30.53 -0.47
CA ALA A 595 -85.20 -30.58 -1.89
C ALA A 595 -85.14 -29.29 -2.76
N GLY A 596 -84.18 -29.31 -3.70
CA GLY A 596 -84.17 -28.43 -4.88
C GLY A 596 -82.94 -28.62 -5.77
N THR A 597 -83.01 -29.59 -6.67
CA THR A 597 -82.07 -29.89 -7.77
C THR A 597 -82.00 -28.81 -8.86
N ALA A 598 -80.85 -28.79 -9.56
CA ALA A 598 -80.68 -28.64 -11.01
C ALA A 598 -80.00 -27.37 -11.57
N ASN A 599 -78.79 -27.64 -12.05
CA ASN A 599 -78.18 -27.32 -13.36
C ASN A 599 -77.53 -25.96 -13.70
N PRO A 600 -76.36 -26.01 -14.38
CA PRO A 600 -75.65 -24.86 -14.93
C PRO A 600 -75.94 -24.67 -16.43
N GLN A 601 -75.94 -23.43 -16.93
CA GLN A 601 -75.53 -23.17 -18.30
C GLN A 601 -75.25 -21.68 -18.60
N SER A 602 -74.10 -21.50 -19.23
CA SER A 602 -73.64 -20.36 -20.01
C SER A 602 -74.63 -19.90 -21.10
N GLN A 603 -74.75 -18.58 -21.31
CA GLN A 603 -74.91 -18.00 -22.64
C GLN A 603 -74.67 -16.47 -22.63
N GLN A 604 -73.87 -16.05 -23.61
CA GLN A 604 -73.53 -14.71 -24.10
C GLN A 604 -74.12 -14.62 -25.53
N PRO A 605 -74.12 -13.51 -26.31
CA PRO A 605 -74.01 -12.06 -26.09
C PRO A 605 -75.17 -11.25 -26.75
N ALA A 606 -75.18 -9.92 -26.59
CA ALA A 606 -75.19 -8.91 -27.68
C ALA A 606 -75.81 -7.57 -27.23
N GLY A 607 -75.19 -6.45 -27.61
CA GLY A 607 -75.79 -5.11 -27.48
C GLY A 607 -74.77 -3.98 -27.40
N GLN A 608 -74.47 -3.40 -28.56
CA GLN A 608 -73.47 -2.37 -28.83
C GLN A 608 -74.15 -1.01 -29.05
N ASN A 609 -73.75 0.07 -28.35
CA ASN A 609 -73.22 1.32 -28.94
C ASN A 609 -73.09 2.51 -27.97
N ASN A 610 -72.09 3.32 -28.30
CA ASN A 610 -71.79 4.74 -27.99
C ASN A 610 -71.44 5.14 -26.55
N LEU A 611 -70.22 5.62 -26.25
CA LEU A 611 -69.39 6.72 -26.78
C LEU A 611 -69.74 8.11 -26.22
N LEU A 612 -68.75 8.61 -25.46
CA LEU A 612 -68.38 10.00 -25.16
C LEU A 612 -69.33 10.88 -24.32
N GLY A 613 -68.83 11.24 -23.13
CA GLY A 613 -69.15 12.51 -22.46
C GLY A 613 -69.01 12.42 -20.95
N GLY A 614 -67.97 13.04 -20.36
CA GLY A 614 -67.98 13.31 -18.92
C GLY A 614 -66.67 13.83 -18.32
N PRO A 615 -66.72 14.82 -17.41
CA PRO A 615 -65.70 15.86 -17.24
C PRO A 615 -64.65 15.45 -16.21
N LEU A 616 -63.63 14.71 -16.64
CA LEU A 616 -62.41 14.48 -15.85
C LEU A 616 -61.13 14.83 -16.62
N GLY A 617 -61.26 15.26 -17.88
CA GLY A 617 -60.16 15.75 -18.70
C GLY A 617 -59.85 17.25 -18.54
N GLU A 618 -60.76 18.04 -17.95
CA GLU A 618 -60.59 19.50 -17.82
C GLU A 618 -59.98 19.95 -16.48
N ALA A 619 -59.85 19.06 -15.48
CA ALA A 619 -59.33 19.42 -14.16
C ALA A 619 -57.80 19.24 -14.00
N LEU A 620 -57.13 18.53 -14.92
CA LEU A 620 -55.69 18.26 -14.83
C LEU A 620 -54.82 19.12 -15.76
N GLY A 621 -55.44 19.99 -16.57
CA GLY A 621 -54.73 20.87 -17.52
C GLY A 621 -54.23 22.20 -16.95
N ASN A 622 -54.76 22.66 -15.81
CA ASN A 622 -54.54 24.05 -15.34
C ASN A 622 -53.63 24.22 -14.12
N LEU A 623 -52.97 23.16 -13.61
CA LEU A 623 -52.10 23.29 -12.43
C LEU A 623 -50.59 23.20 -12.73
N ILE A 624 -50.19 22.87 -13.96
CA ILE A 624 -48.77 22.69 -14.32
C ILE A 624 -48.16 23.95 -14.97
N GLN A 625 -48.92 25.05 -15.11
CA GLN A 625 -48.46 26.24 -15.83
C GLN A 625 -48.51 27.56 -15.05
N GLN A 626 -48.60 27.51 -13.72
CA GLN A 626 -48.65 28.73 -12.91
C GLN A 626 -47.87 28.58 -11.59
N GLY A 627 -46.54 28.57 -11.70
CA GLY A 627 -45.67 28.49 -10.51
C GLY A 627 -44.19 28.74 -10.76
N LEU A 628 -43.84 29.45 -11.84
CA LEU A 628 -42.47 29.92 -12.11
C LEU A 628 -42.56 31.29 -12.82
N SER A 629 -42.56 32.39 -12.06
CA SER A 629 -42.04 33.70 -12.49
C SER A 629 -42.23 34.78 -11.42
N GLY A 630 -41.16 35.55 -11.17
CA GLY A 630 -41.13 36.79 -10.38
C GLY A 630 -40.62 36.58 -8.95
N GLY A 631 -39.55 37.20 -8.47
CA GLY A 631 -38.77 38.33 -8.95
C GLY A 631 -38.20 39.06 -7.72
N ALA A 632 -36.94 39.48 -7.81
CA ALA A 632 -36.09 39.99 -6.75
C ALA A 632 -36.51 41.35 -6.12
N GLY A 633 -35.94 41.69 -4.96
CA GLY A 633 -35.77 43.10 -4.55
C GLY A 633 -35.68 43.43 -3.05
N ASN A 634 -34.44 43.52 -2.55
CA ASN A 634 -33.85 44.52 -1.63
C ASN A 634 -34.64 45.14 -0.43
N GLY A 635 -33.99 45.22 0.73
CA GLY A 635 -34.37 46.13 1.82
C GLY A 635 -33.56 46.00 3.11
N THR A 636 -32.65 46.96 3.32
CA THR A 636 -31.73 47.19 4.45
C THR A 636 -32.40 47.75 5.72
N GLY A 637 -31.78 47.55 6.90
CA GLY A 637 -31.81 48.54 8.00
C GLY A 637 -31.87 48.02 9.45
N THR A 638 -30.73 48.12 10.16
CA THR A 638 -30.51 48.68 11.54
C THR A 638 -31.59 48.54 12.63
N GLY A 639 -31.35 48.21 13.91
CA GLY A 639 -30.14 48.02 14.73
C GLY A 639 -30.49 48.01 16.25
N THR A 640 -29.46 47.81 17.11
CA THR A 640 -29.41 48.02 18.59
C THR A 640 -30.19 47.03 19.50
N ALA A 641 -29.76 46.63 20.70
CA ALA A 641 -28.53 46.72 21.50
C ALA A 641 -28.67 45.80 22.74
N THR A 642 -27.61 45.75 23.55
CA THR A 642 -27.42 45.09 24.88
C THR A 642 -26.95 43.62 24.80
N GLY A 643 -25.81 43.19 25.33
CA GLY A 643 -24.82 43.79 26.21
C GLY A 643 -24.62 42.92 27.46
N ARG A 644 -23.54 42.13 27.51
CA ARG A 644 -22.80 41.82 28.76
C ARG A 644 -21.52 41.02 28.46
N SER A 645 -20.42 41.67 28.80
CA SER A 645 -19.03 41.25 28.76
C SER A 645 -18.64 40.41 29.97
N ARG A 646 -17.75 39.43 29.78
CA ARG A 646 -16.79 38.97 30.80
C ARG A 646 -15.44 38.68 30.15
N SER A 647 -14.42 39.26 30.77
CA SER A 647 -13.03 39.39 30.35
C SER A 647 -12.15 38.19 30.74
N LEU A 648 -11.13 37.95 29.91
CA LEU A 648 -9.95 37.12 30.18
C LEU A 648 -8.97 37.80 31.15
N PRO A 649 -8.04 37.03 31.77
CA PRO A 649 -6.77 37.55 32.26
C PRO A 649 -5.57 37.18 31.38
N ALA A 650 -4.86 38.25 30.99
CA ALA A 650 -3.43 38.48 30.73
C ALA A 650 -2.43 37.34 30.41
N ALA A 651 -1.69 37.56 29.31
CA ALA A 651 -0.34 37.06 29.05
C ALA A 651 0.72 38.12 29.48
N PRO A 652 1.93 37.73 29.91
CA PRO A 652 2.97 38.68 30.28
C PRO A 652 3.88 39.12 29.11
N SER A 653 3.96 40.45 28.98
CA SER A 653 5.08 41.35 28.64
C SER A 653 6.19 40.92 27.67
N ALA A 654 6.27 41.70 26.58
CA ALA A 654 7.38 41.84 25.66
C ALA A 654 8.57 42.62 26.26
N LEU A 655 9.79 42.23 25.88
CA LEU A 655 11.02 43.03 25.98
C LEU A 655 11.31 43.68 24.62
N MET A 656 11.72 44.94 24.66
CA MET A 656 12.09 45.79 23.52
C MET A 656 13.46 45.42 22.90
N PRO A 657 13.74 45.86 21.65
CA PRO A 657 14.75 45.28 20.76
C PRO A 657 16.15 45.92 20.90
N GLN A 658 17.20 45.10 20.77
CA GLN A 658 18.59 45.56 20.62
C GLN A 658 19.01 45.66 19.15
N ALA A 659 19.83 46.68 18.89
CA ALA A 659 20.26 47.19 17.61
C ALA A 659 21.25 46.29 16.84
N SER A 660 21.15 46.35 15.51
CA SER A 660 22.07 45.79 14.53
C SER A 660 23.46 46.46 14.56
N PRO A 661 24.55 45.71 14.29
CA PRO A 661 25.77 46.27 13.72
C PRO A 661 25.81 46.13 12.19
N ALA A 662 26.42 47.13 11.55
CA ALA A 662 26.50 47.36 10.12
C ALA A 662 27.41 46.37 9.35
N SER A 663 27.09 46.16 8.07
CA SER A 663 27.93 45.48 7.07
C SER A 663 28.84 46.50 6.34
N PRO A 664 30.10 46.17 6.00
CA PRO A 664 30.94 47.02 5.15
C PRO A 664 30.59 46.87 3.65
N ALA A 665 30.81 47.97 2.91
CA ALA A 665 30.59 48.13 1.47
C ALA A 665 31.79 47.66 0.61
N LEU A 666 31.49 47.20 -0.62
CA LEU A 666 32.38 47.10 -1.79
C LEU A 666 31.46 47.03 -3.03
N GLU A 667 31.31 48.14 -3.79
CA GLU A 667 31.98 48.46 -5.07
C GLU A 667 31.32 47.83 -6.32
N ASP A 668 30.60 48.67 -7.09
CA ASP A 668 30.19 48.46 -8.50
C ASP A 668 31.34 48.81 -9.46
N PRO A 669 31.48 48.14 -10.64
CA PRO A 669 30.96 48.73 -11.90
C PRO A 669 30.64 47.68 -13.02
N PRO A 670 30.33 48.06 -14.28
CA PRO A 670 29.29 48.96 -14.78
C PRO A 670 28.32 48.28 -15.79
N ALA A 671 27.33 49.05 -16.23
CA ALA A 671 26.22 48.68 -17.09
C ALA A 671 26.57 48.14 -18.50
N ALA A 672 25.71 47.23 -18.99
CA ALA A 672 25.43 47.03 -20.42
C ALA A 672 23.93 46.78 -20.63
N GLN A 673 23.26 47.74 -21.25
CA GLN A 673 21.95 47.58 -21.88
C GLN A 673 22.11 46.76 -23.16
N GLN A 674 21.30 45.71 -23.35
CA GLN A 674 20.79 45.40 -24.69
C GLN A 674 19.55 44.51 -24.64
N ASP A 675 18.49 45.05 -25.25
CA ASP A 675 17.26 44.39 -25.66
C ASP A 675 17.48 43.02 -26.32
N SER A 676 16.59 42.08 -26.03
CA SER A 676 16.14 41.11 -27.04
C SER A 676 14.84 40.43 -26.60
N GLN A 677 13.73 41.03 -27.04
CA GLN A 677 12.45 40.36 -27.25
C GLN A 677 12.40 39.68 -28.65
N PRO A 678 12.93 38.45 -28.83
CA PRO A 678 12.45 37.64 -29.96
C PRO A 678 12.03 36.21 -29.60
N MET A 679 12.18 35.74 -28.36
CA MET A 679 11.89 34.33 -28.05
C MET A 679 10.38 34.03 -27.87
N ASN A 680 9.58 35.03 -27.51
CA ASN A 680 8.14 34.85 -27.27
C ASN A 680 7.29 34.82 -28.56
N ASP A 681 7.78 35.37 -29.67
CA ASP A 681 7.07 35.34 -30.95
C ASP A 681 7.30 34.03 -31.73
N VAL A 682 8.43 33.35 -31.49
CA VAL A 682 8.70 32.01 -32.07
C VAL A 682 7.79 30.94 -31.46
N LEU A 683 7.40 31.09 -30.18
CA LEU A 683 6.50 30.15 -29.50
C LEU A 683 5.03 30.33 -29.89
N ARG A 684 4.62 31.49 -30.42
CA ARG A 684 3.24 31.71 -30.88
C ARG A 684 2.95 31.21 -32.28
N GLN A 685 3.97 31.03 -33.13
CA GLN A 685 3.78 30.52 -34.50
C GLN A 685 3.82 28.98 -34.62
N LEU A 686 4.26 28.26 -33.59
CA LEU A 686 4.34 26.78 -33.60
C LEU A 686 3.05 26.08 -33.12
N PHE A 687 2.11 26.82 -32.52
CA PHE A 687 0.86 26.24 -31.98
C PHE A 687 -0.42 26.66 -32.72
N ASN A 688 -0.30 27.29 -33.89
CA ASN A 688 -1.44 27.57 -34.75
C ASN A 688 -1.15 27.11 -36.18
N ARG A 689 -1.21 25.80 -36.40
CA ARG A 689 -1.60 25.17 -37.67
C ARG A 689 -1.97 23.70 -37.48
#